data_AF-A0A7R9WVX4-F1
#
_entry.id   AF-A0A7R9WVX4-F1
#
_cell.length_a   1.000
_cell.length_b   1.000
_cell.length_c   1.000
_cell.angle_alpha   90.00
_cell.angle_beta   90.00
_cell.angle_gamma   90.00
#
_symmetry.space_group_name_H-M   'P 1'
#
loop_
_entity.id
_entity.type
_entity.pdbx_description
1 polymer ?
#
loop_
_entity_poly.entity_id
_entity_poly.type
_entity_poly.pdbx_seq_one_letter_code
_entity_poly.pdbx_strand_id
1 'polypeptide(L)'
;WDKIDMATQTNTPPGYGRGGSRGNGGWTTHRSFEGLVRRLLHAMMTQDEFVVVLGGHSAAAGQGNHFHQSYMMQFHKVMSPVFNRLGVKLVTRNMAQGGMGTGHSSLGSLSIYGDCDLLLWDTGMTEGSQVDFIDLFLRQALISGKKVPVVWGGEFSLLRNLHEEADVDVGDFGWGYDGIAAVTSKEQAKSVPWAARYLKCSSDARELCQDEPRFCATCWIDRDDGIKPEANQMPQPKGQVKWHPGWRVHQLKGRALAFSVLQALSEAVNQWSEGTMGGPPLADEKWHVTKYYNNIRKKVIDLGKNTDKGECNKLANRLPKRICWTPMRGRTQYTPRANPEVTSLSSIVKPADNGYKPTNDKKLLYEGPDAHNKCFDIQENQVDVHGVVSGRRRRHLEQDPFAQHDITPREILNPAHQTGRSQSESKHDSTASAKEEDKEEEEVEQAEITTSSHRQLEEIKPGKGWEVLGEPAGYCDGSYESTCALEASAACALYGHHDAHGDIVGNAFSGWLVLTVPKVKEGIIILKLNSWHDPKEHIMTKDWTSVNNVQARNLRENPTEVDEMLYESEISPAGAEYTDSDHRSLGWKYTPRDVPDNFEFDYAINGKITTMKKAEYMEKKKNLQGVLEALVILNDPNFTNKEIDVEVAIRIRNCGKECIVGLSHVYFA
;
A
#
# COMPACT_ATOMS: atom_id res chain seq x y z
N TRP A 1 -1.86 27.25 -7.77
CA TRP A 1 -1.93 25.91 -8.35
C TRP A 1 -2.01 26.15 -9.83
N ASP A 2 -0.92 25.82 -10.52
CA ASP A 2 -0.65 26.42 -11.82
C ASP A 2 -1.08 25.47 -12.93
N LYS A 3 -1.72 26.01 -13.97
CA LYS A 3 -2.09 25.24 -15.17
C LYS A 3 -1.06 25.51 -16.25
N ILE A 4 -0.15 24.56 -16.47
CA ILE A 4 0.94 24.66 -17.44
C ILE A 4 0.56 24.04 -18.78
N ASP A 5 1.29 24.41 -19.83
CA ASP A 5 1.21 23.79 -21.14
C ASP A 5 2.47 22.95 -21.40
N MET A 6 2.33 21.62 -21.38
CA MET A 6 3.44 20.70 -21.61
C MET A 6 4.04 20.77 -23.02
N ALA A 7 3.29 21.26 -24.01
CA ALA A 7 3.83 21.43 -25.37
C ALA A 7 4.95 22.48 -25.43
N THR A 8 4.93 23.44 -24.50
CA THR A 8 5.93 24.52 -24.41
C THR A 8 6.90 24.32 -23.25
N GLN A 9 6.46 23.66 -22.18
CA GLN A 9 7.22 23.49 -20.95
C GLN A 9 8.09 22.22 -21.00
N THR A 10 9.34 22.38 -21.45
CA THR A 10 10.29 21.26 -21.59
C THR A 10 10.98 20.86 -20.28
N ASN A 11 11.03 21.75 -19.29
CA ASN A 11 11.68 21.52 -18.00
C ASN A 11 10.65 21.59 -16.86
N THR A 12 10.99 21.04 -15.70
CA THR A 12 10.22 21.23 -14.47
C THR A 12 9.93 22.73 -14.26
N PRO A 13 8.68 23.15 -14.00
CA PRO A 13 8.39 24.57 -13.86
C PRO A 13 9.23 25.19 -12.73
N PRO A 14 9.64 26.47 -12.85
CA PRO A 14 10.40 27.14 -11.80
C PRO A 14 9.72 27.00 -10.43
N GLY A 15 10.47 26.55 -9.42
CA GLY A 15 9.94 26.28 -8.08
C GLY A 15 9.58 24.82 -7.77
N TYR A 16 9.46 23.94 -8.78
CA TYR A 16 9.06 22.54 -8.57
C TYR A 16 10.19 21.52 -8.64
N GLY A 17 11.42 21.95 -8.94
CA GLY A 17 12.60 21.08 -8.91
C GLY A 17 12.84 20.47 -7.54
N ARG A 18 13.55 19.33 -7.47
CA ARG A 18 13.93 18.68 -6.19
C ARG A 18 14.66 19.59 -5.21
N GLY A 19 15.41 20.58 -5.72
CA GLY A 19 16.06 21.63 -4.94
C GLY A 19 15.35 22.99 -4.96
N GLY A 20 14.21 23.10 -5.62
CA GLY A 20 13.41 24.33 -5.69
C GLY A 20 12.57 24.52 -4.43
N SER A 21 12.15 25.76 -4.17
CA SER A 21 11.14 26.04 -3.16
C SER A 21 9.81 25.46 -3.65
N ARG A 22 9.51 24.20 -3.30
CA ARG A 22 8.17 23.59 -3.49
C ARG A 22 7.09 24.29 -2.64
N GLY A 23 7.25 25.57 -2.36
CA GLY A 23 6.38 26.38 -1.52
C GLY A 23 5.03 26.68 -2.17
N ASN A 24 4.91 26.63 -3.48
CA ASN A 24 3.61 26.84 -4.13
C ASN A 24 2.63 25.67 -3.87
N GLY A 25 1.44 25.76 -4.46
CA GLY A 25 0.36 24.77 -4.28
C GLY A 25 0.41 23.56 -5.19
N GLY A 26 1.40 23.40 -6.08
CA GLY A 26 1.38 22.35 -7.11
C GLY A 26 1.12 22.87 -8.53
N TRP A 27 1.17 21.99 -9.53
CA TRP A 27 0.81 22.29 -10.91
C TRP A 27 -0.01 21.15 -11.53
N THR A 28 -0.70 21.43 -12.61
CA THR A 28 -1.31 20.46 -13.52
C THR A 28 -1.33 21.04 -14.94
N THR A 29 -1.81 20.29 -15.93
CA THR A 29 -2.09 20.84 -17.27
C THR A 29 -3.57 21.20 -17.39
N HIS A 30 -3.94 22.08 -18.33
CA HIS A 30 -5.36 22.35 -18.62
C HIS A 30 -6.16 21.07 -18.91
N ARG A 31 -5.66 20.19 -19.79
CA ARG A 31 -6.28 18.90 -20.11
C ARG A 31 -6.45 18.00 -18.88
N SER A 32 -5.39 17.88 -18.07
CA SER A 32 -5.42 17.06 -16.85
C SER A 32 -6.40 17.60 -15.79
N PHE A 33 -6.55 18.93 -15.70
CA PHE A 33 -7.56 19.56 -14.86
C PHE A 33 -8.98 19.22 -15.34
N GLU A 34 -9.24 19.30 -16.64
CA GLU A 34 -10.53 18.87 -17.22
C GLU A 34 -10.79 17.38 -16.98
N GLY A 35 -9.76 16.54 -17.07
CA GLY A 35 -9.83 15.12 -16.71
C GLY A 35 -10.27 14.91 -15.26
N LEU A 36 -9.73 15.69 -14.31
CA LEU A 36 -10.16 15.66 -12.91
C LEU A 36 -11.61 16.12 -12.75
N VAL A 37 -12.00 17.22 -13.40
CA VAL A 37 -13.37 17.74 -13.40
C VAL A 37 -14.36 16.68 -13.91
N ARG A 38 -14.04 16.00 -15.02
CA ARG A 38 -14.87 14.92 -15.58
C ARG A 38 -15.08 13.78 -14.59
N ARG A 39 -14.06 13.38 -13.82
CA ARG A 39 -14.17 12.32 -12.80
C ARG A 39 -15.05 12.75 -11.62
N LEU A 40 -14.94 14.01 -11.19
CA LEU A 40 -15.81 14.57 -10.15
C LEU A 40 -17.26 14.64 -10.62
N LEU A 41 -17.50 15.10 -11.84
CA LEU A 41 -18.81 15.06 -12.49
C LEU A 41 -19.36 13.63 -12.57
N HIS A 42 -18.53 12.66 -12.97
CA HIS A 42 -18.93 11.26 -12.99
C HIS A 42 -19.44 10.80 -11.62
N ALA A 43 -18.62 10.98 -10.59
CA ALA A 43 -18.96 10.58 -9.22
C ALA A 43 -20.25 11.26 -8.72
N MET A 44 -20.44 12.55 -9.01
CA MET A 44 -21.67 13.28 -8.67
C MET A 44 -22.91 12.73 -9.40
N MET A 45 -22.78 12.44 -10.69
CA MET A 45 -23.90 11.98 -11.53
C MET A 45 -24.31 10.54 -11.22
N THR A 46 -23.35 9.68 -10.83
CA THR A 46 -23.61 8.26 -10.57
C THR A 46 -23.68 7.93 -9.08
N GLN A 47 -23.46 8.90 -8.19
CA GLN A 47 -23.27 8.67 -6.75
C GLN A 47 -22.17 7.62 -6.47
N ASP A 48 -21.15 7.55 -7.34
CA ASP A 48 -20.02 6.65 -7.15
C ASP A 48 -19.08 7.22 -6.07
N GLU A 49 -18.24 6.36 -5.50
CA GLU A 49 -17.19 6.81 -4.58
C GLU A 49 -16.12 7.60 -5.35
N PHE A 50 -15.56 8.64 -4.72
CA PHE A 50 -14.35 9.29 -5.20
C PHE A 50 -13.16 8.85 -4.35
N VAL A 51 -12.22 8.14 -4.94
CA VAL A 51 -11.15 7.46 -4.18
C VAL A 51 -9.80 8.12 -4.43
N VAL A 52 -9.15 8.59 -3.37
CA VAL A 52 -7.82 9.21 -3.37
C VAL A 52 -6.83 8.29 -2.67
N VAL A 53 -5.75 7.92 -3.35
CA VAL A 53 -4.72 7.01 -2.81
C VAL A 53 -3.36 7.67 -2.84
N LEU A 54 -2.57 7.50 -1.78
CA LEU A 54 -1.18 7.91 -1.72
C LEU A 54 -0.25 6.70 -1.60
N GLY A 55 0.68 6.54 -2.54
CA GLY A 55 1.90 5.76 -2.35
C GLY A 55 3.05 6.68 -1.94
N GLY A 56 3.82 6.34 -0.91
CA GLY A 56 4.87 7.22 -0.41
C GLY A 56 5.83 6.58 0.57
N HIS A 57 6.78 7.36 1.08
CA HIS A 57 7.76 6.93 2.09
C HIS A 57 7.32 7.27 3.53
N SER A 58 8.19 7.07 4.52
CA SER A 58 7.91 7.32 5.96
C SER A 58 7.34 8.70 6.29
N ALA A 59 7.86 9.77 5.68
CA ALA A 59 7.33 11.12 5.90
C ALA A 59 5.93 11.27 5.34
N ALA A 60 5.60 10.56 4.26
CA ALA A 60 4.29 10.57 3.64
C ALA A 60 3.27 9.73 4.43
N ALA A 61 3.72 8.61 5.01
CA ALA A 61 2.96 7.83 5.99
C ALA A 61 2.60 8.70 7.20
N GLY A 62 3.49 9.62 7.57
CA GLY A 62 3.31 10.57 8.67
C GLY A 62 4.00 10.14 9.96
N GLN A 63 5.06 9.32 9.85
CA GLN A 63 5.82 8.84 11.00
C GLN A 63 6.24 9.99 11.94
N GLY A 64 6.19 9.72 13.24
CA GLY A 64 6.36 10.74 14.30
C GLY A 64 5.06 11.47 14.69
N ASN A 65 4.00 11.36 13.89
CA ASN A 65 2.67 11.90 14.19
C ASN A 65 1.65 10.77 14.43
N HIS A 66 0.46 11.09 14.90
CA HIS A 66 -0.69 10.15 14.81
C HIS A 66 -1.09 9.93 13.36
N PHE A 67 -1.65 8.78 13.02
CA PHE A 67 -2.07 8.49 11.65
C PHE A 67 -3.05 9.54 11.07
N HIS A 68 -4.04 9.98 11.86
CA HIS A 68 -4.97 11.05 11.48
C HIS A 68 -4.32 12.44 11.33
N GLN A 69 -3.08 12.61 11.79
CA GLN A 69 -2.29 13.83 11.56
C GLN A 69 -1.52 13.78 10.23
N SER A 70 -1.48 12.64 9.52
CA SER A 70 -0.88 12.57 8.19
C SER A 70 -1.62 13.47 7.19
N TYR A 71 -0.93 13.94 6.15
CA TYR A 71 -1.51 14.97 5.27
C TYR A 71 -2.69 14.45 4.45
N MET A 72 -2.75 13.14 4.21
CA MET A 72 -3.89 12.48 3.59
C MET A 72 -5.12 12.49 4.49
N MET A 73 -4.93 12.25 5.78
CA MET A 73 -6.04 12.30 6.73
C MET A 73 -6.50 13.73 6.99
N GLN A 74 -5.58 14.70 6.95
CA GLN A 74 -5.92 16.13 6.96
C GLN A 74 -6.70 16.54 5.70
N PHE A 75 -6.31 16.04 4.52
CA PHE A 75 -7.08 16.20 3.28
C PHE A 75 -8.50 15.60 3.43
N HIS A 76 -8.60 14.36 3.93
CA HIS A 76 -9.88 13.69 4.14
C HIS A 76 -10.80 14.49 5.07
N LYS A 77 -10.28 14.92 6.23
CA LYS A 77 -11.02 15.72 7.21
C LYS A 77 -11.59 17.01 6.61
N VAL A 78 -10.88 17.64 5.68
CA VAL A 78 -11.36 18.86 5.00
C VAL A 78 -12.38 18.53 3.91
N MET A 79 -12.14 17.50 3.11
CA MET A 79 -12.92 17.25 1.89
C MET A 79 -14.14 16.37 2.11
N SER A 80 -14.11 15.42 3.03
CA SER A 80 -15.20 14.46 3.26
C SER A 80 -16.57 15.14 3.49
N PRO A 81 -16.69 16.19 4.34
CA PRO A 81 -17.97 16.89 4.50
C PRO A 81 -18.49 17.52 3.20
N VAL A 82 -17.58 18.07 2.38
CA VAL A 82 -17.92 18.73 1.11
C VAL A 82 -18.45 17.69 0.11
N PHE A 83 -17.76 16.56 -0.03
CA PHE A 83 -18.18 15.46 -0.88
C PHE A 83 -19.51 14.85 -0.42
N ASN A 84 -19.68 14.62 0.88
CA ASN A 84 -20.94 14.12 1.45
C ASN A 84 -22.12 15.05 1.14
N ARG A 85 -21.91 16.37 1.12
CA ARG A 85 -22.95 17.34 0.77
C ARG A 85 -23.41 17.22 -0.70
N LEU A 86 -22.55 16.70 -1.56
CA LEU A 86 -22.81 16.43 -2.97
C LEU A 86 -23.30 15.00 -3.24
N GLY A 87 -23.52 14.19 -2.19
CA GLY A 87 -23.94 12.80 -2.34
C GLY A 87 -22.83 11.87 -2.85
N VAL A 88 -21.57 12.28 -2.74
CA VAL A 88 -20.41 11.49 -3.16
C VAL A 88 -19.66 11.03 -1.91
N LYS A 89 -19.38 9.74 -1.80
CA LYS A 89 -18.54 9.22 -0.71
C LYS A 89 -17.06 9.40 -1.06
N LEU A 90 -16.35 10.18 -0.25
CA LEU A 90 -14.90 10.30 -0.36
C LEU A 90 -14.22 9.13 0.38
N VAL A 91 -13.33 8.41 -0.32
CA VAL A 91 -12.43 7.42 0.31
C VAL A 91 -11.01 7.93 0.14
N THR A 92 -10.29 8.13 1.24
CA THR A 92 -8.89 8.57 1.19
C THR A 92 -8.02 7.51 1.83
N ARG A 93 -7.05 6.96 1.10
CA ARG A 93 -6.11 5.94 1.62
C ARG A 93 -4.69 6.47 1.66
N ASN A 94 -4.06 6.42 2.84
CA ASN A 94 -2.63 6.62 2.98
C ASN A 94 -1.92 5.26 2.94
N MET A 95 -1.36 4.93 1.78
CA MET A 95 -0.69 3.65 1.52
C MET A 95 0.84 3.80 1.47
N ALA A 96 1.35 4.88 2.05
CA ALA A 96 2.77 5.12 2.17
C ALA A 96 3.40 4.18 3.20
N GLN A 97 4.63 3.75 2.94
CA GLN A 97 5.34 2.81 3.78
C GLN A 97 6.73 3.31 4.19
N GLY A 98 7.03 3.14 5.46
CA GLY A 98 8.31 3.54 6.02
C GLY A 98 9.47 2.74 5.45
N GLY A 99 10.49 3.43 4.95
CA GLY A 99 11.73 2.76 4.56
C GLY A 99 11.75 2.07 3.21
N MET A 100 10.68 2.18 2.43
CA MET A 100 10.56 1.50 1.15
C MET A 100 10.11 2.48 0.06
N GLY A 101 10.32 2.05 -1.19
CA GLY A 101 9.74 2.69 -2.36
C GLY A 101 8.26 2.37 -2.51
N THR A 102 7.68 2.70 -3.65
CA THR A 102 6.42 2.16 -4.17
C THR A 102 6.60 0.87 -4.97
N GLY A 103 7.83 0.54 -5.38
CA GLY A 103 8.14 -0.62 -6.25
C GLY A 103 7.57 -1.97 -5.77
N HIS A 104 7.51 -2.24 -4.47
CA HIS A 104 6.97 -3.51 -3.96
C HIS A 104 5.45 -3.60 -4.17
N SER A 105 4.68 -2.55 -3.87
CA SER A 105 3.23 -2.59 -4.09
C SER A 105 2.83 -2.40 -5.56
N SER A 106 3.72 -1.83 -6.38
CA SER A 106 3.46 -1.53 -7.79
C SER A 106 3.10 -2.77 -8.61
N LEU A 107 3.79 -3.89 -8.36
CA LEU A 107 3.54 -5.18 -9.03
C LEU A 107 2.18 -5.81 -8.66
N GLY A 108 1.43 -5.24 -7.72
CA GLY A 108 0.08 -5.67 -7.38
C GLY A 108 -0.87 -4.50 -7.22
N SER A 109 -0.62 -3.38 -7.92
CA SER A 109 -1.21 -2.06 -7.65
C SER A 109 -2.72 -2.11 -7.43
N LEU A 110 -3.49 -2.70 -8.35
CA LEU A 110 -4.95 -2.80 -8.18
C LEU A 110 -5.37 -3.57 -6.92
N SER A 111 -4.70 -4.68 -6.64
CA SER A 111 -5.06 -5.49 -5.47
C SER A 111 -4.71 -4.75 -4.18
N ILE A 112 -3.55 -4.10 -4.13
CA ILE A 112 -3.02 -3.51 -2.90
C ILE A 112 -3.61 -2.12 -2.65
N TYR A 113 -3.64 -1.25 -3.66
CA TYR A 113 -4.12 0.13 -3.57
C TYR A 113 -5.63 0.28 -3.87
N GLY A 114 -6.24 -0.69 -4.55
CA GLY A 114 -7.62 -0.63 -5.00
C GLY A 114 -7.82 0.23 -6.26
N ASP A 115 -9.06 0.27 -6.75
CA ASP A 115 -9.46 1.25 -7.77
C ASP A 115 -9.37 2.67 -7.19
N CYS A 116 -8.82 3.62 -7.96
CA CYS A 116 -8.70 5.02 -7.53
C CYS A 116 -8.98 6.04 -8.64
N ASP A 117 -9.43 7.22 -8.24
CA ASP A 117 -9.70 8.37 -9.12
C ASP A 117 -8.53 9.37 -9.13
N LEU A 118 -7.80 9.45 -8.00
CA LEU A 118 -6.60 10.26 -7.83
C LEU A 118 -5.51 9.43 -7.13
N LEU A 119 -4.38 9.28 -7.79
CA LEU A 119 -3.20 8.58 -7.26
C LEU A 119 -2.07 9.56 -7.02
N LEU A 120 -1.51 9.57 -5.81
CA LEU A 120 -0.38 10.39 -5.41
C LEU A 120 0.87 9.54 -5.25
N TRP A 121 2.01 10.06 -5.69
CA TRP A 121 3.34 9.49 -5.48
C TRP A 121 4.19 10.46 -4.63
N ASP A 122 4.66 10.00 -3.46
CA ASP A 122 5.49 10.78 -2.54
C ASP A 122 6.58 9.91 -1.90
N THR A 123 7.41 9.29 -2.74
CA THR A 123 8.50 8.39 -2.30
C THR A 123 9.89 8.90 -2.74
N GLY A 124 9.99 10.23 -2.95
CA GLY A 124 11.19 10.88 -3.46
C GLY A 124 12.46 10.67 -2.60
N MET A 125 12.32 10.41 -1.30
CA MET A 125 13.45 10.14 -0.41
C MET A 125 13.99 8.69 -0.50
N THR A 126 13.17 7.72 -0.89
CA THR A 126 13.54 6.29 -0.89
C THR A 126 13.73 5.72 -2.30
N GLU A 127 12.93 6.16 -3.29
CA GLU A 127 13.14 5.80 -4.70
C GLU A 127 14.18 6.68 -5.38
N GLY A 128 14.38 7.91 -4.90
CA GLY A 128 15.39 8.80 -5.47
C GLY A 128 15.21 8.91 -6.98
N SER A 129 16.28 8.78 -7.76
CA SER A 129 16.24 8.90 -9.23
C SER A 129 15.87 7.60 -9.97
N GLN A 130 15.29 6.60 -9.31
CA GLN A 130 14.87 5.34 -9.95
C GLN A 130 13.54 5.51 -10.71
N VAL A 131 13.60 6.24 -11.82
CA VAL A 131 12.41 6.61 -12.63
C VAL A 131 11.71 5.39 -13.21
N ASP A 132 12.42 4.28 -13.39
CA ASP A 132 11.90 2.99 -13.84
C ASP A 132 10.88 2.37 -12.88
N PHE A 133 11.09 2.47 -11.55
CA PHE A 133 10.10 2.04 -10.56
C PHE A 133 8.91 3.00 -10.46
N ILE A 134 9.15 4.31 -10.61
CA ILE A 134 8.07 5.31 -10.65
C ILE A 134 7.17 5.04 -11.85
N ASP A 135 7.74 4.76 -13.01
CA ASP A 135 6.98 4.42 -14.22
C ASP A 135 6.21 3.12 -14.04
N LEU A 136 6.82 2.08 -13.45
CA LEU A 136 6.10 0.85 -13.10
C LEU A 136 4.90 1.11 -12.18
N PHE A 137 5.07 1.92 -11.12
CA PHE A 137 4.01 2.31 -10.19
C PHE A 137 2.84 2.98 -10.91
N LEU A 138 3.13 4.01 -11.69
CA LEU A 138 2.12 4.78 -12.41
C LEU A 138 1.42 3.92 -13.47
N ARG A 139 2.17 3.17 -14.29
CA ARG A 139 1.59 2.30 -15.33
C ARG A 139 0.68 1.25 -14.74
N GLN A 140 1.10 0.55 -13.69
CA GLN A 140 0.30 -0.50 -13.09
C GLN A 140 -1.02 0.04 -12.55
N ALA A 141 -1.05 1.25 -11.99
CA ALA A 141 -2.29 1.89 -11.58
C ALA A 141 -3.17 2.34 -12.77
N LEU A 142 -2.58 2.77 -13.88
CA LEU A 142 -3.31 3.23 -15.07
C LEU A 142 -3.90 2.07 -15.89
N ILE A 143 -3.21 0.93 -15.96
CA ILE A 143 -3.66 -0.22 -16.77
C ILE A 143 -4.54 -1.19 -16.00
N SER A 144 -4.42 -1.22 -14.68
CA SER A 144 -5.18 -2.13 -13.85
C SER A 144 -6.50 -1.49 -13.40
N GLY A 145 -7.47 -2.33 -13.06
CA GLY A 145 -8.72 -1.88 -12.44
C GLY A 145 -9.78 -1.38 -13.42
N LYS A 146 -10.86 -0.87 -12.85
CA LYS A 146 -11.99 -0.28 -13.58
C LYS A 146 -11.75 1.20 -13.88
N LYS A 147 -11.13 1.90 -12.94
CA LYS A 147 -10.84 3.35 -13.03
C LYS A 147 -9.46 3.60 -13.64
N VAL A 148 -9.24 4.82 -14.13
CA VAL A 148 -7.92 5.31 -14.55
C VAL A 148 -7.67 6.60 -13.76
N PRO A 149 -6.74 6.61 -12.81
CA PRO A 149 -6.56 7.77 -11.93
C PRO A 149 -5.94 8.95 -12.68
N VAL A 150 -6.18 10.16 -12.16
CA VAL A 150 -5.25 11.28 -12.33
C VAL A 150 -4.02 10.99 -11.47
N VAL A 151 -2.81 11.15 -12.00
CA VAL A 151 -1.58 10.84 -11.26
C VAL A 151 -0.84 12.12 -10.88
N TRP A 152 -0.58 12.31 -9.58
CA TRP A 152 0.19 13.45 -9.06
C TRP A 152 1.48 13.02 -8.39
N GLY A 153 2.56 13.74 -8.69
CA GLY A 153 3.89 13.45 -8.18
C GLY A 153 4.65 12.45 -9.07
N GLY A 154 5.97 12.56 -9.05
CA GLY A 154 6.87 11.78 -9.89
C GLY A 154 7.99 12.65 -10.45
N GLU A 155 8.73 12.10 -11.40
CA GLU A 155 9.72 12.86 -12.18
C GLU A 155 8.99 13.58 -13.34
N PHE A 156 9.35 14.84 -13.60
CA PHE A 156 8.60 15.69 -14.53
C PHE A 156 8.66 15.16 -15.98
N SER A 157 9.82 14.70 -16.43
CA SER A 157 9.97 14.14 -17.78
C SER A 157 9.16 12.86 -17.98
N LEU A 158 9.05 12.01 -16.94
CA LEU A 158 8.16 10.85 -16.94
C LEU A 158 6.69 11.25 -17.03
N LEU A 159 6.24 12.18 -16.19
CA LEU A 159 4.86 12.67 -16.23
C LEU A 159 4.53 13.31 -17.58
N ARG A 160 5.47 14.07 -18.15
CA ARG A 160 5.32 14.63 -19.50
C ARG A 160 5.20 13.53 -20.55
N ASN A 161 6.05 12.50 -20.50
CA ASN A 161 5.98 11.37 -21.43
C ASN A 161 4.63 10.65 -21.36
N LEU A 162 4.13 10.35 -20.17
CA LEU A 162 2.82 9.72 -19.98
C LEU A 162 1.68 10.62 -20.50
N HIS A 163 1.78 11.92 -20.28
CA HIS A 163 0.81 12.89 -20.78
C HIS A 163 0.81 12.93 -22.32
N GLU A 164 1.96 13.19 -22.93
CA GLU A 164 2.10 13.41 -24.37
C GLU A 164 1.84 12.13 -25.19
N GLU A 165 2.33 10.98 -24.73
CA GLU A 165 2.26 9.72 -25.47
C GLU A 165 0.99 8.91 -25.16
N ALA A 166 0.46 9.05 -23.94
CA ALA A 166 -0.63 8.17 -23.46
C ALA A 166 -1.89 8.91 -22.97
N ASP A 167 -1.98 10.22 -23.16
CA ASP A 167 -3.08 11.07 -22.70
C ASP A 167 -3.36 11.00 -21.19
N VAL A 168 -2.36 10.63 -20.40
CA VAL A 168 -2.53 10.52 -18.95
C VAL A 168 -2.74 11.90 -18.34
N ASP A 169 -3.71 11.98 -17.42
CA ASP A 169 -3.93 13.17 -16.61
C ASP A 169 -2.87 13.24 -15.51
N VAL A 170 -2.05 14.28 -15.52
CA VAL A 170 -0.87 14.43 -14.66
C VAL A 170 -0.86 15.75 -13.89
N GLY A 171 -0.08 15.77 -12.81
CA GLY A 171 0.19 16.97 -12.03
C GLY A 171 1.20 16.72 -10.93
N ASP A 172 1.39 17.71 -10.08
CA ASP A 172 2.15 17.60 -8.84
C ASP A 172 1.49 18.47 -7.77
N PHE A 173 1.59 18.06 -6.51
CA PHE A 173 1.12 18.84 -5.38
C PHE A 173 2.31 19.52 -4.70
N GLY A 174 2.15 20.79 -4.38
CA GLY A 174 3.16 21.56 -3.66
C GLY A 174 3.03 21.42 -2.15
N TRP A 175 3.88 22.13 -1.41
CA TRP A 175 3.87 22.13 0.06
C TRP A 175 3.05 23.27 0.64
N GLY A 176 2.71 24.30 -0.15
CA GLY A 176 1.87 25.42 0.29
C GLY A 176 2.56 26.42 1.24
N TYR A 177 3.90 26.48 1.27
CA TYR A 177 4.64 27.50 2.04
C TYR A 177 4.60 28.91 1.46
N ASP A 178 4.21 29.08 0.20
CA ASP A 178 4.13 30.38 -0.44
C ASP A 178 3.04 31.22 0.23
N GLY A 179 3.36 32.49 0.48
CA GLY A 179 2.51 33.39 1.25
C GLY A 179 2.62 33.25 2.77
N ILE A 180 3.30 32.23 3.31
CA ILE A 180 3.61 32.17 4.74
C ILE A 180 4.71 33.18 5.06
N ALA A 181 4.38 34.17 5.89
CA ALA A 181 5.34 35.13 6.41
C ALA A 181 6.37 34.41 7.30
N ALA A 182 7.66 34.71 7.10
CA ALA A 182 8.70 34.21 7.97
C ALA A 182 8.57 34.84 9.35
N VAL A 183 8.57 34.00 10.38
CA VAL A 183 8.60 34.42 11.79
C VAL A 183 10.00 34.92 12.16
N THR A 184 10.09 36.11 12.73
CA THR A 184 11.31 36.79 13.19
C THR A 184 11.36 36.94 14.71
N SER A 185 10.21 36.86 15.40
CA SER A 185 10.12 36.90 16.86
C SER A 185 8.90 36.14 17.40
N LYS A 186 8.89 35.83 18.71
CA LYS A 186 7.73 35.19 19.37
C LYS A 186 6.48 36.07 19.30
N GLU A 187 6.64 37.39 19.31
CA GLU A 187 5.57 38.37 19.23
C GLU A 187 4.97 38.40 17.83
N GLN A 188 5.79 38.46 16.78
CA GLN A 188 5.31 38.40 15.39
C GLN A 188 4.69 37.03 15.07
N ALA A 189 5.18 35.94 15.67
CA ALA A 189 4.54 34.63 15.50
C ALA A 189 3.05 34.64 15.89
N LYS A 190 2.64 35.47 16.86
CA LYS A 190 1.24 35.58 17.28
C LYS A 190 0.34 36.17 16.18
N SER A 191 0.87 36.97 15.26
CA SER A 191 0.13 37.52 14.11
C SER A 191 0.04 36.56 12.93
N VAL A 192 0.91 35.54 12.88
CA VAL A 192 0.78 34.46 11.88
C VAL A 192 -0.41 33.57 12.27
N PRO A 193 -1.28 33.20 11.31
CA PRO A 193 -2.37 32.26 11.55
C PRO A 193 -1.87 31.02 12.27
N TRP A 194 -2.61 30.56 13.29
CA TRP A 194 -2.15 29.47 14.17
C TRP A 194 -1.70 28.23 13.39
N ALA A 195 -2.44 27.85 12.35
CA ALA A 195 -2.11 26.70 11.49
C ALA A 195 -0.77 26.84 10.75
N ALA A 196 -0.31 28.07 10.50
CA ALA A 196 0.95 28.37 9.82
C ALA A 196 2.08 28.81 10.77
N ARG A 197 1.77 28.97 12.06
CA ARG A 197 2.71 29.50 13.04
C ARG A 197 3.92 28.58 13.18
N TYR A 198 5.11 29.18 13.11
CA TYR A 198 6.41 28.48 13.19
C TYR A 198 6.66 27.45 12.07
N LEU A 199 5.90 27.49 10.97
CA LEU A 199 6.22 26.68 9.78
C LEU A 199 7.41 27.25 9.00
N LYS A 200 7.63 28.56 9.11
CA LYS A 200 8.71 29.29 8.44
C LYS A 200 9.26 30.34 9.39
N CYS A 201 10.55 30.30 9.66
CA CYS A 201 11.27 31.31 10.44
C CYS A 201 12.34 31.98 9.58
N SER A 202 12.70 33.22 9.91
CA SER A 202 13.90 33.86 9.37
C SER A 202 15.16 33.12 9.84
N SER A 203 16.29 33.40 9.18
CA SER A 203 17.59 32.88 9.59
C SER A 203 17.88 33.14 11.07
N ASP A 204 17.53 34.33 11.54
CA ASP A 204 17.86 34.84 12.87
C ASP A 204 16.91 34.30 13.96
N ALA A 205 15.78 33.73 13.55
CA ALA A 205 14.76 33.17 14.44
C ALA A 205 14.58 31.65 14.25
N ARG A 206 15.60 30.96 13.71
CA ARG A 206 15.53 29.54 13.38
C ARG A 206 15.24 28.66 14.61
N GLU A 207 15.67 29.08 15.80
CA GLU A 207 15.41 28.40 17.07
C GLU A 207 13.91 28.39 17.40
N LEU A 208 13.15 29.44 17.05
CA LEU A 208 11.71 29.48 17.31
C LEU A 208 10.94 28.37 16.57
N CYS A 209 11.41 27.98 15.38
CA CYS A 209 10.85 26.86 14.63
C CYS A 209 11.31 25.48 15.14
N GLN A 210 12.31 25.44 16.03
CA GLN A 210 12.83 24.21 16.64
C GLN A 210 12.28 24.00 18.06
N ASP A 211 12.05 25.08 18.81
CA ASP A 211 11.60 25.08 20.20
C ASP A 211 10.11 24.72 20.37
N GLU A 212 9.29 24.98 19.35
CA GLU A 212 7.89 24.60 19.38
C GLU A 212 7.71 23.08 19.20
N PRO A 213 6.71 22.48 19.87
CA PRO A 213 6.44 21.05 19.72
C PRO A 213 6.04 20.74 18.28
N ARG A 214 7.05 20.35 17.50
CA ARG A 214 6.93 19.93 16.10
C ARG A 214 5.92 18.79 15.95
N PHE A 215 5.87 17.92 16.95
CA PHE A 215 4.96 16.80 17.05
C PHE A 215 3.98 17.03 18.21
N CYS A 216 2.73 16.63 18.02
CA CYS A 216 1.67 16.71 19.03
C CYS A 216 1.09 15.31 19.32
N ALA A 217 1.89 14.28 19.02
CA ALA A 217 1.50 12.90 19.12
C ALA A 217 1.98 12.29 20.44
N THR A 218 1.11 11.52 21.07
CA THR A 218 1.36 10.74 22.29
C THR A 218 1.03 9.28 22.01
N CYS A 219 1.56 8.34 22.78
CA CYS A 219 1.21 6.93 22.59
C CYS A 219 -0.11 6.52 23.26
N TRP A 220 -0.55 7.30 24.24
CA TRP A 220 -1.77 7.03 24.97
C TRP A 220 -2.39 8.30 25.53
N ILE A 221 -3.71 8.28 25.63
CA ILE A 221 -4.53 9.27 26.31
C ILE A 221 -5.50 8.46 27.16
N ASP A 222 -5.58 8.79 28.45
CA ASP A 222 -6.47 8.09 29.35
C ASP A 222 -7.94 8.20 28.90
N ARG A 223 -8.68 7.12 29.10
CA ARG A 223 -10.06 6.97 28.67
C ARG A 223 -10.98 6.80 29.87
N ASP A 224 -12.17 7.39 29.78
CA ASP A 224 -13.18 7.31 30.83
C ASP A 224 -13.90 5.94 30.86
N ASP A 225 -13.78 5.15 29.78
CA ASP A 225 -14.33 3.79 29.68
C ASP A 225 -13.52 2.71 30.40
N GLY A 226 -12.39 3.09 31.02
CA GLY A 226 -11.55 2.19 31.81
C GLY A 226 -10.68 1.24 30.98
N ILE A 227 -10.66 1.36 29.64
CA ILE A 227 -9.79 0.57 28.77
C ILE A 227 -8.34 1.03 28.98
N LYS A 228 -7.42 0.06 29.12
CA LYS A 228 -5.98 0.31 29.34
C LYS A 228 -5.13 -0.67 28.54
N PRO A 229 -4.03 -0.22 27.90
CA PRO A 229 -3.08 -1.11 27.24
C PRO A 229 -2.43 -2.08 28.23
N GLU A 230 -2.11 -3.29 27.77
CA GLU A 230 -1.37 -4.28 28.56
C GLU A 230 0.11 -3.89 28.68
N ALA A 231 0.66 -3.32 27.61
CA ALA A 231 2.04 -2.85 27.58
C ALA A 231 2.19 -1.43 28.14
N ASN A 232 3.32 -1.17 28.80
CA ASN A 232 3.72 0.19 29.18
C ASN A 232 3.84 1.08 27.93
N GLN A 233 3.11 2.18 27.92
CA GLN A 233 3.07 3.10 26.79
C GLN A 233 4.28 4.03 26.84
N MET A 234 4.94 4.21 25.69
CA MET A 234 6.01 5.22 25.57
C MET A 234 5.42 6.63 25.75
N PRO A 235 6.19 7.62 26.20
CA PRO A 235 5.67 8.98 26.30
C PRO A 235 5.35 9.59 24.92
N GLN A 236 6.06 9.16 23.88
CA GLN A 236 5.96 9.70 22.53
C GLN A 236 6.10 8.58 21.49
N PRO A 237 5.41 8.69 20.34
CA PRO A 237 5.62 7.74 19.26
C PRO A 237 7.03 7.76 18.69
N LYS A 238 7.48 6.62 18.18
CA LYS A 238 8.72 6.52 17.41
C LYS A 238 8.65 7.35 16.14
N GLY A 239 9.82 7.65 15.57
CA GLY A 239 9.93 8.37 14.30
C GLY A 239 9.82 9.89 14.40
N GLN A 240 9.91 10.48 15.60
CA GLN A 240 10.02 11.93 15.79
C GLN A 240 11.44 12.45 15.47
N VAL A 241 11.88 12.25 14.23
CA VAL A 241 13.21 12.61 13.73
C VAL A 241 13.18 13.91 12.93
N LYS A 242 14.35 14.57 12.81
CA LYS A 242 14.45 15.91 12.21
C LYS A 242 13.97 16.00 10.75
N TRP A 243 13.97 14.91 9.99
CA TRP A 243 13.52 14.91 8.59
C TRP A 243 12.04 14.53 8.41
N HIS A 244 11.34 14.04 9.46
CA HIS A 244 9.90 13.74 9.36
C HIS A 244 9.06 14.99 9.63
N PRO A 245 8.15 15.40 8.72
CA PRO A 245 7.33 16.59 8.90
C PRO A 245 6.54 16.55 10.22
N GLY A 246 6.45 17.70 10.88
CA GLY A 246 5.56 17.85 12.03
C GLY A 246 4.10 17.94 11.59
N TRP A 247 3.18 17.81 12.54
CA TRP A 247 1.74 17.76 12.29
C TRP A 247 1.20 19.02 11.57
N ARG A 248 1.75 20.22 11.85
CA ARG A 248 1.36 21.46 11.13
C ARG A 248 1.76 21.43 9.65
N VAL A 249 2.91 20.86 9.32
CA VAL A 249 3.35 20.70 7.92
C VAL A 249 2.42 19.74 7.20
N HIS A 250 2.02 18.65 7.85
CA HIS A 250 1.03 17.73 7.31
C HIS A 250 -0.34 18.41 7.10
N GLN A 251 -0.79 19.21 8.06
CA GLN A 251 -2.04 19.97 7.92
C GLN A 251 -1.97 20.95 6.74
N LEU A 252 -0.88 21.70 6.59
CA LEU A 252 -0.69 22.62 5.46
C LEU A 252 -0.74 21.88 4.13
N LYS A 253 0.02 20.78 4.00
CA LYS A 253 0.07 19.97 2.80
C LYS A 253 -1.27 19.34 2.45
N GLY A 254 -2.01 18.83 3.44
CA GLY A 254 -3.36 18.31 3.25
C GLY A 254 -4.34 19.37 2.77
N ARG A 255 -4.22 20.61 3.27
CA ARG A 255 -5.02 21.76 2.80
C ARG A 255 -4.64 22.22 1.41
N ALA A 256 -3.35 22.21 1.05
CA ALA A 256 -2.90 22.53 -0.31
C ALA A 256 -3.46 21.53 -1.33
N LEU A 257 -3.46 20.23 -0.98
CA LEU A 257 -4.10 19.18 -1.76
C LEU A 257 -5.62 19.42 -1.89
N ALA A 258 -6.29 19.72 -0.77
CA ALA A 258 -7.73 19.98 -0.73
C ALA A 258 -8.12 21.16 -1.62
N PHE A 259 -7.33 22.24 -1.62
CA PHE A 259 -7.59 23.42 -2.45
C PHE A 259 -7.63 23.09 -3.95
N SER A 260 -6.70 22.25 -4.42
CA SER A 260 -6.64 21.83 -5.82
C SER A 260 -7.89 21.04 -6.24
N VAL A 261 -8.36 20.14 -5.37
CA VAL A 261 -9.58 19.36 -5.59
C VAL A 261 -10.84 20.23 -5.48
N LEU A 262 -10.89 21.17 -4.53
CA LEU A 262 -12.00 22.13 -4.40
C LEU A 262 -12.14 23.00 -5.65
N GLN A 263 -11.04 23.43 -6.26
CA GLN A 263 -11.07 24.20 -7.49
C GLN A 263 -11.68 23.39 -8.65
N ALA A 264 -11.30 22.11 -8.80
CA ALA A 264 -11.88 21.23 -9.79
C ALA A 264 -13.36 20.90 -9.48
N LEU A 265 -13.71 20.74 -8.21
CA LEU A 265 -15.09 20.48 -7.78
C LEU A 265 -16.00 21.68 -8.04
N SER A 266 -15.52 22.90 -7.80
CA SER A 266 -16.22 24.14 -8.13
C SER A 266 -16.52 24.21 -9.63
N GLU A 267 -15.54 23.87 -10.47
CA GLU A 267 -15.73 23.80 -11.92
C GLU A 267 -16.74 22.70 -12.32
N ALA A 268 -16.65 21.51 -11.71
CA ALA A 268 -17.62 20.43 -11.94
C ALA A 268 -19.06 20.87 -11.61
N VAL A 269 -19.26 21.50 -10.45
CA VAL A 269 -20.57 22.02 -10.03
C VAL A 269 -21.08 23.10 -11.01
N ASN A 270 -20.20 24.00 -11.47
CA ASN A 270 -20.58 25.02 -12.45
C ASN A 270 -20.98 24.38 -13.79
N GLN A 271 -20.19 23.43 -14.31
CA GLN A 271 -20.51 22.74 -15.56
C GLN A 271 -21.81 21.93 -15.48
N TRP A 272 -22.07 21.30 -14.33
CA TRP A 272 -23.33 20.61 -14.08
C TRP A 272 -24.51 21.60 -14.03
N SER A 273 -24.36 22.70 -13.29
CA SER A 273 -25.38 23.76 -13.17
C SER A 273 -25.71 24.37 -14.54
N GLU A 274 -24.70 24.83 -15.27
CA GLU A 274 -24.87 25.44 -16.60
C GLU A 274 -25.40 24.45 -17.63
N GLY A 275 -24.89 23.22 -17.62
CA GLY A 275 -25.30 22.20 -18.57
C GLY A 275 -26.72 21.68 -18.35
N THR A 276 -27.25 21.78 -17.13
CA THR A 276 -28.63 21.35 -16.81
C THR A 276 -29.67 22.47 -17.00
N MET A 277 -29.26 23.74 -17.10
CA MET A 277 -30.17 24.84 -17.45
C MET A 277 -30.85 24.66 -18.81
N GLY A 278 -30.23 23.92 -19.74
CA GLY A 278 -30.81 23.55 -21.04
C GLY A 278 -31.77 22.35 -21.02
N GLY A 279 -31.97 21.74 -19.85
CA GLY A 279 -32.74 20.50 -19.65
C GLY A 279 -31.82 19.32 -19.28
N PRO A 280 -32.20 18.46 -18.32
CA PRO A 280 -31.47 17.25 -17.99
C PRO A 280 -31.63 16.17 -19.09
N PRO A 281 -30.66 15.25 -19.24
CA PRO A 281 -29.38 15.14 -18.52
C PRO A 281 -28.22 15.90 -19.19
N LEU A 282 -27.14 16.13 -18.44
CA LEU A 282 -25.86 16.60 -19.00
C LEU A 282 -25.37 15.62 -20.07
N ALA A 283 -24.91 16.12 -21.22
CA ALA A 283 -24.39 15.29 -22.31
C ALA A 283 -23.31 14.30 -21.82
N ASP A 284 -23.41 13.03 -22.24
CA ASP A 284 -22.55 11.94 -21.77
C ASP A 284 -21.06 12.23 -21.94
N GLU A 285 -20.67 12.95 -23.00
CA GLU A 285 -19.28 13.32 -23.26
C GLU A 285 -18.67 14.21 -22.16
N LYS A 286 -19.49 14.89 -21.37
CA LYS A 286 -19.02 15.80 -20.31
C LYS A 286 -18.67 15.07 -19.02
N TRP A 287 -19.35 13.96 -18.70
CA TRP A 287 -19.22 13.27 -17.41
C TRP A 287 -18.88 11.78 -17.51
N HIS A 288 -19.21 11.11 -18.63
CA HIS A 288 -18.99 9.68 -18.76
C HIS A 288 -17.51 9.36 -19.04
N VAL A 289 -16.95 8.43 -18.27
CA VAL A 289 -15.49 8.17 -18.26
C VAL A 289 -15.06 6.94 -19.05
N THR A 290 -15.95 6.03 -19.45
CA THR A 290 -15.51 4.73 -20.03
C THR A 290 -14.67 4.86 -21.30
N LYS A 291 -15.13 5.64 -22.28
CA LYS A 291 -14.36 5.87 -23.52
C LYS A 291 -13.03 6.57 -23.23
N TYR A 292 -13.06 7.50 -22.28
CA TYR A 292 -11.89 8.25 -21.84
C TYR A 292 -10.84 7.34 -21.20
N TYR A 293 -11.24 6.52 -20.22
CA TYR A 293 -10.40 5.53 -19.54
C TYR A 293 -9.84 4.48 -20.51
N ASN A 294 -10.66 3.95 -21.41
CA ASN A 294 -10.22 2.95 -22.38
C ASN A 294 -9.17 3.51 -23.35
N ASN A 295 -9.28 4.78 -23.76
CA ASN A 295 -8.28 5.44 -24.57
C ASN A 295 -6.92 5.52 -23.84
N ILE A 296 -6.92 6.05 -22.61
CA ILE A 296 -5.69 6.16 -21.81
C ILE A 296 -5.06 4.79 -21.59
N ARG A 297 -5.85 3.81 -21.11
CA ARG A 297 -5.38 2.44 -20.83
C ARG A 297 -4.73 1.80 -22.06
N LYS A 298 -5.39 1.89 -23.22
CA LYS A 298 -4.86 1.36 -24.48
C LYS A 298 -3.50 2.00 -24.81
N LYS A 299 -3.41 3.33 -24.76
CA LYS A 299 -2.16 4.03 -25.08
C LYS A 299 -1.05 3.75 -24.08
N VAL A 300 -1.36 3.60 -22.78
CA VAL A 300 -0.36 3.21 -21.76
C VAL A 300 0.18 1.80 -22.03
N ILE A 301 -0.69 0.85 -22.39
CA ILE A 301 -0.31 -0.51 -22.80
C ILE A 301 0.59 -0.48 -24.03
N ASP A 302 0.19 0.27 -25.07
CA ASP A 302 0.96 0.39 -26.32
C ASP A 302 2.32 1.05 -26.09
N LEU A 303 2.38 2.07 -25.23
CA LEU A 303 3.62 2.70 -24.77
C LEU A 303 4.51 1.70 -24.02
N GLY A 304 3.94 0.85 -23.17
CA GLY A 304 4.70 -0.18 -22.45
C GLY A 304 5.31 -1.25 -23.36
N LYS A 305 4.62 -1.62 -24.45
CA LYS A 305 5.13 -2.55 -25.46
C LYS A 305 6.27 -1.98 -26.28
N ASN A 306 6.37 -0.66 -26.40
CA ASN A 306 7.45 0.00 -27.12
C ASN A 306 8.71 0.01 -26.23
N THR A 307 9.71 -0.80 -26.55
CA THR A 307 10.93 -0.91 -25.73
C THR A 307 11.80 0.34 -25.74
N ASP A 308 11.63 1.19 -26.75
CA ASP A 308 12.42 2.41 -26.93
C ASP A 308 11.77 3.61 -26.23
N LYS A 309 10.53 3.46 -25.78
CA LYS A 309 9.76 4.50 -25.08
C LYS A 309 9.38 4.04 -23.67
N GLY A 310 9.54 4.92 -22.69
CA GLY A 310 9.19 4.66 -21.30
C GLY A 310 10.33 4.09 -20.47
N GLU A 311 10.22 4.30 -19.17
CA GLU A 311 11.28 4.02 -18.19
C GLU A 311 11.14 2.63 -17.58
N CYS A 312 9.92 2.10 -17.50
CA CYS A 312 9.63 0.77 -16.95
C CYS A 312 10.40 -0.36 -17.65
N ASN A 313 10.60 -0.27 -18.97
CA ASN A 313 11.32 -1.29 -19.74
C ASN A 313 12.80 -1.44 -19.33
N LYS A 314 13.37 -0.46 -18.61
CA LYS A 314 14.73 -0.56 -18.03
C LYS A 314 14.82 -1.61 -16.90
N LEU A 315 13.68 -2.10 -16.39
CA LEU A 315 13.60 -3.22 -15.45
C LEU A 315 13.81 -4.59 -16.09
N ALA A 316 13.93 -4.69 -17.42
CA ALA A 316 13.99 -5.95 -18.17
C ALA A 316 15.07 -6.95 -17.73
N ASN A 317 16.16 -6.46 -17.14
CA ASN A 317 17.25 -7.30 -16.63
C ASN A 317 16.95 -7.92 -15.25
N ARG A 318 15.94 -7.39 -14.56
CA ARG A 318 15.55 -7.78 -13.20
C ARG A 318 14.18 -8.43 -13.15
N LEU A 319 13.28 -8.03 -14.05
CA LEU A 319 11.89 -8.48 -14.12
C LEU A 319 11.45 -8.74 -15.56
N PRO A 320 10.41 -9.57 -15.79
CA PRO A 320 9.89 -9.80 -17.13
C PRO A 320 9.38 -8.49 -17.74
N LYS A 321 9.85 -8.12 -18.95
CA LYS A 321 9.44 -6.88 -19.64
C LYS A 321 7.93 -6.64 -19.64
N ARG A 322 7.16 -7.71 -19.84
CA ARG A 322 5.71 -7.68 -19.94
C ARG A 322 4.97 -7.14 -18.71
N ILE A 323 5.59 -7.08 -17.54
CA ILE A 323 4.99 -6.38 -16.40
C ILE A 323 4.72 -4.90 -16.71
N CYS A 324 5.35 -4.30 -17.72
CA CYS A 324 5.11 -2.89 -18.07
C CYS A 324 3.80 -2.65 -18.84
N TRP A 325 3.15 -3.71 -19.34
CA TRP A 325 1.89 -3.62 -20.09
C TRP A 325 0.88 -4.72 -19.75
N THR A 326 1.22 -5.64 -18.85
CA THR A 326 0.32 -6.65 -18.29
C THR A 326 -0.21 -6.16 -16.94
N PRO A 327 -1.53 -6.04 -16.75
CA PRO A 327 -2.10 -5.64 -15.47
C PRO A 327 -1.85 -6.74 -14.43
N MET A 328 -1.07 -6.42 -13.40
CA MET A 328 -0.69 -7.38 -12.38
C MET A 328 -1.66 -7.36 -11.19
N ARG A 329 -1.83 -8.50 -10.55
CA ARG A 329 -2.54 -8.69 -9.28
C ARG A 329 -1.55 -9.08 -8.20
N GLY A 330 -1.93 -8.86 -6.94
CA GLY A 330 -1.07 -9.13 -5.80
C GLY A 330 -1.81 -9.70 -4.60
N ARG A 331 -1.07 -10.46 -3.81
CA ARG A 331 -1.36 -10.73 -2.40
C ARG A 331 -0.18 -10.29 -1.58
N THR A 332 -0.42 -9.67 -0.44
CA THR A 332 0.64 -9.17 0.44
C THR A 332 0.28 -9.32 1.91
N GLN A 333 1.31 -9.54 2.72
CA GLN A 333 1.20 -9.50 4.17
C GLN A 333 1.58 -8.12 4.74
N TYR A 334 2.03 -7.19 3.89
CA TYR A 334 2.25 -5.79 4.26
C TYR A 334 0.92 -5.09 4.42
N THR A 335 0.89 -4.10 5.30
CA THR A 335 -0.22 -3.17 5.45
C THR A 335 0.22 -1.77 5.03
N PRO A 336 -0.71 -0.87 4.66
CA PRO A 336 -2.13 -1.12 4.47
C PRO A 336 -2.46 -1.89 3.19
N ARG A 337 -3.71 -2.37 3.09
CA ARG A 337 -4.29 -3.02 1.90
C ARG A 337 -5.70 -2.51 1.68
N ALA A 338 -6.06 -2.08 0.47
CA ALA A 338 -7.39 -1.54 0.18
C ALA A 338 -8.54 -2.52 0.47
N ASN A 339 -8.27 -3.83 0.41
CA ASN A 339 -9.19 -4.87 0.87
C ASN A 339 -8.41 -5.97 1.61
N PRO A 340 -8.16 -5.81 2.92
CA PRO A 340 -7.28 -6.70 3.68
C PRO A 340 -7.68 -8.18 3.62
N GLU A 341 -8.99 -8.47 3.65
CA GLU A 341 -9.51 -9.84 3.68
C GLU A 341 -9.15 -10.64 2.43
N VAL A 342 -9.32 -10.04 1.24
CA VAL A 342 -9.09 -10.74 -0.03
C VAL A 342 -7.66 -10.58 -0.55
N THR A 343 -6.89 -9.63 -0.01
CA THR A 343 -5.54 -9.31 -0.50
C THR A 343 -4.43 -9.75 0.45
N SER A 344 -4.77 -10.19 1.66
CA SER A 344 -3.83 -10.86 2.56
C SER A 344 -3.22 -12.10 1.90
N LEU A 345 -1.93 -12.35 2.12
CA LEU A 345 -1.30 -13.61 1.71
C LEU A 345 -1.94 -14.81 2.38
N SER A 346 -2.27 -14.69 3.67
CA SER A 346 -2.92 -15.79 4.40
C SER A 346 -4.24 -16.20 3.74
N SER A 347 -4.95 -15.32 3.03
CA SER A 347 -6.20 -15.67 2.34
C SER A 347 -6.04 -16.81 1.32
N ILE A 348 -4.88 -16.94 0.68
CA ILE A 348 -4.61 -17.94 -0.37
C ILE A 348 -3.81 -19.15 0.11
N VAL A 349 -3.44 -19.23 1.40
CA VAL A 349 -2.73 -20.39 1.96
C VAL A 349 -3.68 -21.57 2.10
N LYS A 350 -3.26 -22.74 1.60
CA LYS A 350 -3.95 -24.01 1.82
C LYS A 350 -3.68 -24.51 3.25
N PRO A 351 -4.72 -24.96 3.99
CA PRO A 351 -4.51 -25.53 5.30
C PRO A 351 -3.76 -26.87 5.21
N ALA A 352 -2.96 -27.18 6.22
CA ALA A 352 -2.38 -28.51 6.41
C ALA A 352 -3.45 -29.56 6.73
N ASP A 353 -3.08 -30.84 6.70
CA ASP A 353 -4.01 -31.97 6.92
C ASP A 353 -4.76 -31.91 8.26
N ASN A 354 -4.22 -31.21 9.27
CA ASN A 354 -4.86 -30.99 10.57
C ASN A 354 -5.70 -29.69 10.63
N GLY A 355 -5.93 -29.03 9.50
CA GLY A 355 -6.63 -27.74 9.41
C GLY A 355 -5.76 -26.52 9.75
N TYR A 356 -4.48 -26.71 10.11
CA TYR A 356 -3.61 -25.59 10.46
C TYR A 356 -3.39 -24.65 9.28
N LYS A 357 -3.48 -23.34 9.56
CA LYS A 357 -3.21 -22.28 8.61
C LYS A 357 -2.57 -21.11 9.37
N PRO A 358 -1.48 -20.50 8.87
CA PRO A 358 -0.89 -19.34 9.53
C PRO A 358 -1.90 -18.18 9.53
N THR A 359 -2.25 -17.69 10.72
CA THR A 359 -3.15 -16.56 10.96
C THR A 359 -2.47 -15.51 11.83
N ASN A 360 -2.98 -14.28 11.75
CA ASN A 360 -2.60 -13.23 12.68
C ASN A 360 -3.51 -13.32 13.90
N ASP A 361 -2.96 -13.78 15.02
CA ASP A 361 -3.71 -14.02 16.25
C ASP A 361 -3.70 -12.80 17.20
N LYS A 362 -3.12 -11.68 16.77
CA LYS A 362 -3.13 -10.44 17.56
C LYS A 362 -4.55 -9.91 17.69
N LYS A 363 -4.90 -9.53 18.92
CA LYS A 363 -6.22 -8.98 19.25
C LYS A 363 -6.15 -7.46 19.35
N LEU A 364 -7.20 -6.81 18.87
CA LEU A 364 -7.43 -5.39 19.12
C LEU A 364 -7.60 -5.12 20.61
N LEU A 365 -7.02 -4.02 21.09
CA LEU A 365 -7.18 -3.51 22.44
C LEU A 365 -8.61 -3.01 22.67
N TYR A 366 -9.20 -2.36 21.67
CA TYR A 366 -10.60 -1.93 21.66
C TYR A 366 -11.12 -1.75 20.24
N GLU A 367 -12.45 -1.73 20.12
CA GLU A 367 -13.16 -1.29 18.92
C GLU A 367 -13.71 0.13 19.12
N GLY A 368 -13.71 0.94 18.06
CA GLY A 368 -14.23 2.30 18.08
C GLY A 368 -13.14 3.38 18.01
N PRO A 369 -13.53 4.66 18.18
CA PRO A 369 -12.61 5.78 17.99
C PRO A 369 -11.58 5.88 19.12
N ASP A 370 -10.42 6.38 18.75
CA ASP A 370 -9.39 6.79 19.69
C ASP A 370 -9.88 7.88 20.64
N ALA A 371 -9.23 7.97 21.80
CA ALA A 371 -9.45 9.08 22.72
C ALA A 371 -9.14 10.41 22.02
N HIS A 372 -9.99 11.41 22.26
CA HIS A 372 -9.85 12.70 21.60
C HIS A 372 -8.53 13.39 21.96
N ASN A 373 -7.67 13.58 20.97
CA ASN A 373 -6.46 14.37 21.14
C ASN A 373 -6.76 15.86 20.91
N LYS A 374 -6.60 16.68 21.96
CA LYS A 374 -6.80 18.14 21.93
C LYS A 374 -5.95 18.86 20.87
N CYS A 375 -4.88 18.23 20.39
CA CYS A 375 -4.11 18.75 19.25
C CYS A 375 -4.95 18.87 17.97
N PHE A 376 -6.06 18.13 17.85
CA PHE A 376 -7.00 18.23 16.73
C PHE A 376 -8.03 19.34 16.87
N ASP A 377 -8.08 20.01 18.03
CA ASP A 377 -9.03 21.08 18.30
C ASP A 377 -8.79 22.26 17.35
N ILE A 378 -9.87 22.72 16.75
CA ILE A 378 -9.86 23.92 15.94
C ILE A 378 -9.86 25.10 16.90
N GLN A 379 -8.73 25.82 16.96
CA GLN A 379 -8.64 26.99 17.82
C GLN A 379 -9.70 28.05 17.48
N GLU A 380 -10.01 28.88 18.45
CA GLU A 380 -10.92 30.00 18.25
C GLU A 380 -10.45 30.89 17.09
N ASN A 381 -11.39 31.37 16.28
CA ASN A 381 -11.14 32.16 15.06
C ASN A 381 -10.47 31.41 13.89
N GLN A 382 -10.30 30.09 13.95
CA GLN A 382 -9.88 29.29 12.79
C GLN A 382 -11.08 28.81 11.95
N VAL A 383 -10.84 28.57 10.66
CA VAL A 383 -11.87 28.07 9.73
C VAL A 383 -12.19 26.62 10.07
N ASP A 384 -13.44 26.42 10.48
CA ASP A 384 -14.04 25.11 10.73
C ASP A 384 -14.86 24.66 9.52
N VAL A 385 -14.27 23.80 8.70
CA VAL A 385 -14.91 23.33 7.45
C VAL A 385 -16.18 22.54 7.74
N HIS A 386 -16.20 21.73 8.81
CA HIS A 386 -17.42 21.03 9.23
C HIS A 386 -18.50 22.03 9.68
N GLY A 387 -18.12 23.05 10.45
CA GLY A 387 -19.02 24.14 10.85
C GLY A 387 -19.61 24.89 9.64
N VAL A 388 -18.78 25.17 8.63
CA VAL A 388 -19.23 25.82 7.37
C VAL A 388 -20.20 24.93 6.60
N VAL A 389 -19.84 23.66 6.36
CA VAL A 389 -20.66 22.74 5.54
C VAL A 389 -21.97 22.37 6.22
N SER A 390 -21.96 22.20 7.55
CA SER A 390 -23.17 21.88 8.33
C SER A 390 -24.15 23.06 8.45
N GLY A 391 -23.79 24.27 8.00
CA GLY A 391 -24.62 25.45 8.13
C GLY A 391 -24.88 25.89 9.57
N ARG A 392 -24.22 25.25 10.55
CA ARG A 392 -24.28 25.65 11.96
C ARG A 392 -23.45 26.93 12.11
N ARG A 393 -24.09 28.09 11.99
CA ARG A 393 -23.57 29.32 12.61
C ARG A 393 -23.29 28.95 14.07
N ARG A 394 -22.05 29.11 14.53
CA ARG A 394 -21.69 29.01 15.96
C ARG A 394 -22.55 30.01 16.74
N ARG A 395 -23.76 29.62 17.15
CA ARG A 395 -24.35 30.19 18.35
C ARG A 395 -23.41 29.74 19.46
N HIS A 396 -22.83 30.70 20.17
CA HIS A 396 -21.88 30.50 21.27
C HIS A 396 -22.14 29.17 21.99
N LEU A 397 -21.23 28.21 21.79
CA LEU A 397 -21.15 26.95 22.52
C LEU A 397 -20.59 27.26 23.93
N GLU A 398 -21.25 28.15 24.65
CA GLU A 398 -21.18 28.10 26.10
C GLU A 398 -22.26 27.10 26.50
N GLN A 399 -21.83 25.94 27.02
CA GLN A 399 -22.67 24.94 27.70
C GLN A 399 -23.38 23.85 26.85
N ASP A 400 -22.71 23.24 25.86
CA ASP A 400 -23.14 21.90 25.43
C ASP A 400 -22.02 20.86 25.57
N PRO A 401 -21.86 20.24 26.77
CA PRO A 401 -20.93 19.14 26.98
C PRO A 401 -21.32 17.84 26.24
N PHE A 402 -22.42 17.84 25.46
CA PHE A 402 -22.97 16.67 24.77
C PHE A 402 -23.06 16.80 23.24
N ALA A 403 -22.48 17.83 22.63
CA ALA A 403 -22.34 17.89 21.16
C ALA A 403 -21.35 16.84 20.58
N GLN A 404 -20.83 15.94 21.43
CA GLN A 404 -20.18 14.67 21.08
C GLN A 404 -21.17 13.52 20.81
N HIS A 405 -22.48 13.74 20.84
CA HIS A 405 -23.45 12.69 20.51
C HIS A 405 -23.26 12.18 19.07
N ASP A 406 -22.70 10.97 18.98
CA ASP A 406 -23.32 9.84 18.31
C ASP A 406 -23.82 10.14 16.89
N ILE A 407 -22.89 10.37 15.96
CA ILE A 407 -23.02 9.62 14.72
C ILE A 407 -22.66 8.18 15.09
N THR A 408 -23.61 7.45 15.67
CA THR A 408 -23.47 6.00 15.78
C THR A 408 -23.38 5.46 14.35
N PRO A 409 -22.32 4.72 13.96
CA PRO A 409 -22.24 4.09 12.63
C PRO A 409 -23.23 2.94 12.43
N ARG A 410 -24.27 2.83 13.26
CA ARG A 410 -25.07 1.59 13.40
C ARG A 410 -26.05 1.32 12.26
N GLU A 411 -26.18 2.20 11.27
CA GLU A 411 -26.94 1.94 10.04
C GLU A 411 -26.08 1.90 8.75
N ILE A 412 -24.75 2.06 8.85
CA ILE A 412 -23.84 1.91 7.68
C ILE A 412 -23.00 0.62 7.76
N LEU A 413 -22.91 -0.01 8.94
CA LEU A 413 -22.24 -1.31 9.11
C LEU A 413 -23.21 -2.48 8.91
N ASN A 414 -23.66 -2.66 7.66
CA ASN A 414 -23.98 -4.00 7.15
C ASN A 414 -23.76 -4.07 5.62
N PRO A 415 -22.51 -4.22 5.14
CA PRO A 415 -22.25 -4.65 3.77
C PRO A 415 -22.35 -6.18 3.60
N ALA A 416 -22.59 -6.94 4.67
CA ALA A 416 -22.86 -8.37 4.56
C ALA A 416 -24.34 -8.59 4.19
N HIS A 417 -24.58 -9.18 3.01
CA HIS A 417 -25.88 -9.58 2.45
C HIS A 417 -26.75 -8.50 1.78
N GLN A 418 -26.25 -7.83 0.75
CA GLN A 418 -27.07 -7.55 -0.45
C GLN A 418 -26.26 -7.75 -1.74
N THR A 419 -25.92 -9.01 -2.03
CA THR A 419 -25.74 -9.48 -3.42
C THR A 419 -27.10 -9.66 -4.09
N GLY A 420 -27.94 -8.63 -4.07
CA GLY A 420 -29.18 -8.54 -4.84
C GLY A 420 -28.90 -7.91 -6.20
N ARG A 421 -27.99 -8.50 -6.99
CA ARG A 421 -27.79 -8.09 -8.38
C ARG A 421 -28.93 -8.70 -9.20
N SER A 422 -29.90 -7.86 -9.56
CA SER A 422 -30.86 -8.17 -10.61
C SER A 422 -30.10 -8.59 -11.86
N GLN A 423 -30.18 -9.87 -12.19
CA GLN A 423 -29.92 -10.34 -13.54
C GLN A 423 -31.08 -9.84 -14.40
N SER A 424 -30.95 -8.64 -14.97
CA SER A 424 -31.67 -8.32 -16.19
C SER A 424 -30.95 -9.05 -17.32
N GLU A 425 -31.46 -10.24 -17.64
CA GLU A 425 -31.15 -10.93 -18.89
C GLU A 425 -31.53 -10.02 -20.06
N SER A 426 -30.54 -9.30 -20.60
CA SER A 426 -30.66 -8.80 -21.98
C SER A 426 -30.45 -9.99 -22.92
N LYS A 427 -31.58 -10.59 -23.33
CA LYS A 427 -31.62 -11.49 -24.49
C LYS A 427 -31.24 -10.69 -25.73
N HIS A 428 -29.95 -10.67 -26.07
CA HIS A 428 -29.51 -10.38 -27.43
C HIS A 428 -29.45 -11.69 -28.21
N ASP A 429 -30.49 -11.87 -29.00
CA ASP A 429 -30.61 -12.87 -30.05
C ASP A 429 -29.50 -12.62 -31.10
N SER A 430 -28.60 -13.58 -31.26
CA SER A 430 -27.68 -13.62 -32.40
C SER A 430 -27.58 -15.06 -32.89
N THR A 431 -28.48 -15.36 -33.83
CA THR A 431 -28.40 -16.52 -34.71
C THR A 431 -27.28 -16.28 -35.73
N ALA A 432 -26.21 -17.06 -35.65
CA ALA A 432 -25.25 -17.19 -36.74
C ALA A 432 -24.79 -18.66 -36.86
N SER A 433 -25.12 -19.22 -38.02
CA SER A 433 -24.84 -20.55 -38.52
C SER A 433 -23.36 -20.93 -38.40
N ALA A 434 -23.09 -22.07 -37.76
CA ALA A 434 -21.81 -22.74 -37.84
C ALA A 434 -21.62 -23.38 -39.23
N LYS A 435 -20.46 -23.14 -39.84
CA LYS A 435 -19.89 -24.02 -40.86
C LYS A 435 -18.75 -24.78 -40.20
N GLU A 436 -18.81 -26.10 -40.31
CA GLU A 436 -17.71 -27.01 -40.02
C GLU A 436 -16.59 -26.76 -41.04
N GLU A 437 -15.38 -26.50 -40.55
CA GLU A 437 -14.14 -26.63 -41.33
C GLU A 437 -13.22 -27.60 -40.59
N ASP A 438 -12.70 -28.53 -41.39
CA ASP A 438 -11.88 -29.67 -41.03
C ASP A 438 -10.56 -29.24 -40.37
N LYS A 439 -10.16 -29.99 -39.34
CA LYS A 439 -8.87 -29.84 -38.67
C LYS A 439 -7.84 -30.74 -39.38
N GLU A 440 -6.84 -30.10 -39.99
CA GLU A 440 -5.55 -30.74 -40.27
C GLU A 440 -4.74 -30.83 -38.97
N GLU A 441 -4.27 -32.04 -38.67
CA GLU A 441 -3.34 -32.34 -37.59
C GLU A 441 -1.92 -31.98 -38.06
N GLU A 442 -1.33 -30.94 -37.48
CA GLU A 442 0.08 -30.59 -37.65
C GLU A 442 0.90 -31.24 -36.52
N GLU A 443 1.74 -32.22 -36.88
CA GLU A 443 2.73 -32.81 -35.99
C GLU A 443 3.81 -31.78 -35.62
N VAL A 444 3.82 -31.36 -34.36
CA VAL A 444 4.88 -30.50 -33.80
C VAL A 444 5.99 -31.37 -33.22
N GLU A 445 7.17 -31.22 -33.83
CA GLU A 445 8.45 -31.82 -33.46
C GLU A 445 8.84 -31.42 -32.02
N GLN A 446 8.86 -32.39 -31.11
CA GLN A 446 9.23 -32.21 -29.70
C GLN A 446 10.76 -32.14 -29.55
N ALA A 447 11.26 -30.99 -29.11
CA ALA A 447 12.66 -30.82 -28.72
C ALA A 447 12.99 -31.66 -27.48
N GLU A 448 14.07 -32.44 -27.55
CA GLU A 448 14.60 -33.30 -26.50
C GLU A 448 14.98 -32.49 -25.24
N ILE A 449 14.13 -32.56 -24.21
CA ILE A 449 14.46 -32.13 -22.86
C ILE A 449 15.24 -33.26 -22.19
N THR A 450 16.51 -32.98 -21.90
CA THR A 450 17.44 -33.84 -21.15
C THR A 450 16.78 -34.47 -19.93
N THR A 451 16.76 -35.80 -19.91
CA THR A 451 16.14 -36.65 -18.90
C THR A 451 16.76 -36.46 -17.52
N SER A 452 16.09 -35.68 -16.69
CA SER A 452 16.28 -35.62 -15.25
C SER A 452 15.79 -36.93 -14.62
N SER A 453 16.64 -37.57 -13.82
CA SER A 453 16.35 -38.77 -13.03
C SER A 453 15.00 -38.70 -12.30
N HIS A 454 14.04 -39.54 -12.69
CA HIS A 454 12.75 -39.71 -12.03
C HIS A 454 12.90 -40.31 -10.61
N ARG A 455 13.19 -39.45 -9.64
CA ARG A 455 12.94 -39.74 -8.22
C ARG A 455 11.42 -39.83 -8.03
N GLN A 456 10.92 -40.80 -7.25
CA GLN A 456 9.51 -40.79 -6.82
C GLN A 456 9.20 -39.40 -6.27
N LEU A 457 8.30 -38.68 -6.94
CA LEU A 457 8.00 -37.30 -6.61
C LEU A 457 7.45 -37.25 -5.20
N GLU A 458 8.15 -36.54 -4.33
CA GLU A 458 7.71 -36.29 -2.97
C GLU A 458 6.33 -35.61 -3.01
N GLU A 459 5.38 -36.11 -2.24
CA GLU A 459 4.03 -35.57 -2.17
C GLU A 459 4.07 -34.15 -1.56
N ILE A 460 3.53 -33.16 -2.27
CA ILE A 460 3.46 -31.77 -1.78
C ILE A 460 2.31 -31.66 -0.77
N LYS A 461 2.64 -31.73 0.53
CA LYS A 461 1.69 -31.51 1.62
C LYS A 461 1.94 -30.18 2.32
N PRO A 462 0.90 -29.34 2.54
CA PRO A 462 1.06 -28.11 3.28
C PRO A 462 1.66 -28.37 4.66
N GLY A 463 2.70 -27.60 4.97
CA GLY A 463 3.49 -27.71 6.17
C GLY A 463 2.84 -27.00 7.35
N LYS A 464 3.24 -27.40 8.55
CA LYS A 464 2.66 -26.91 9.81
C LYS A 464 3.51 -25.82 10.48
N GLY A 465 4.72 -25.57 9.99
CA GLY A 465 5.68 -24.73 10.70
C GLY A 465 5.80 -23.32 10.12
N TRP A 466 4.81 -22.84 9.40
CA TRP A 466 4.75 -21.46 8.88
C TRP A 466 3.95 -20.59 9.83
N GLU A 467 4.33 -19.33 10.04
CA GLU A 467 3.58 -18.39 10.90
C GLU A 467 3.52 -16.98 10.27
N VAL A 468 2.52 -16.19 10.67
CA VAL A 468 2.44 -14.78 10.28
C VAL A 468 3.27 -13.94 11.25
N LEU A 469 4.24 -13.19 10.74
CA LEU A 469 5.08 -12.28 11.51
C LEU A 469 4.88 -10.85 11.02
N GLY A 470 4.94 -9.88 11.94
CA GLY A 470 4.96 -8.44 11.62
C GLY A 470 3.62 -7.82 11.19
N GLU A 471 2.58 -8.60 10.91
CA GLU A 471 1.24 -8.05 10.66
C GLU A 471 0.65 -7.46 11.97
N PRO A 472 0.12 -6.23 11.95
CA PRO A 472 -0.55 -5.62 13.10
C PRO A 472 -1.99 -6.13 13.27
N ALA A 473 -2.59 -5.97 14.44
CA ALA A 473 -4.02 -6.22 14.62
C ALA A 473 -4.87 -5.15 13.91
N GLY A 474 -6.09 -5.54 13.55
CA GLY A 474 -7.15 -4.62 13.13
C GLY A 474 -7.34 -4.43 11.63
N TYR A 475 -8.18 -3.46 11.27
CA TYR A 475 -8.53 -3.19 9.87
C TYR A 475 -7.57 -2.18 9.25
N CYS A 476 -6.51 -2.70 8.62
CA CYS A 476 -5.42 -1.90 8.09
C CYS A 476 -5.58 -1.60 6.59
N ASP A 477 -6.54 -0.75 6.21
CA ASP A 477 -6.74 -0.37 4.79
C ASP A 477 -6.22 1.04 4.42
N GLY A 478 -5.67 1.75 5.41
CA GLY A 478 -5.10 3.08 5.26
C GLY A 478 -6.15 4.17 5.10
N SER A 479 -7.44 3.85 5.26
CA SER A 479 -8.53 4.83 5.21
C SER A 479 -8.60 5.69 6.47
N TYR A 480 -9.43 6.74 6.47
CA TYR A 480 -9.58 7.58 7.67
C TYR A 480 -10.20 6.83 8.86
N GLU A 481 -11.07 5.85 8.60
CA GLU A 481 -11.82 5.11 9.63
C GLU A 481 -11.13 3.80 10.05
N SER A 482 -9.88 3.62 9.64
CA SER A 482 -9.18 2.36 9.81
C SER A 482 -8.59 2.21 11.21
N THR A 483 -8.68 1.00 11.78
CA THR A 483 -8.29 0.70 13.17
C THR A 483 -7.06 -0.21 13.21
N CYS A 484 -5.91 0.27 12.74
CA CYS A 484 -4.70 -0.54 12.61
C CYS A 484 -3.72 -0.38 13.76
N ALA A 485 -2.98 -1.45 14.08
CA ALA A 485 -1.90 -1.46 15.07
C ALA A 485 -2.36 -1.06 16.49
N LEU A 486 -3.64 -1.29 16.78
CA LEU A 486 -4.24 -1.10 18.10
C LEU A 486 -4.18 -2.37 18.95
N GLU A 487 -3.13 -3.19 18.83
CA GLU A 487 -3.00 -4.39 19.65
C GLU A 487 -2.69 -4.07 21.13
N ALA A 488 -3.20 -4.89 22.05
CA ALA A 488 -3.05 -4.65 23.49
C ALA A 488 -1.58 -4.62 23.97
N SER A 489 -0.71 -5.33 23.26
CA SER A 489 0.73 -5.38 23.48
C SER A 489 1.51 -4.25 22.79
N ALA A 490 0.88 -3.34 22.04
CA ALA A 490 1.59 -2.23 21.41
C ALA A 490 2.18 -1.30 22.46
N ALA A 491 3.47 -0.99 22.35
CA ALA A 491 4.12 0.05 23.17
C ALA A 491 3.63 1.48 22.84
N CYS A 492 2.85 1.64 21.77
CA CYS A 492 2.29 2.91 21.35
C CYS A 492 0.94 2.72 20.63
N ALA A 493 -0.13 2.51 21.39
CA ALA A 493 -1.44 2.19 20.82
C ALA A 493 -1.96 3.31 19.90
N LEU A 494 -1.84 4.59 20.29
CA LEU A 494 -2.31 5.71 19.47
C LEU A 494 -1.39 6.07 18.28
N TYR A 495 -0.35 5.29 18.00
CA TYR A 495 0.46 5.53 16.79
C TYR A 495 -0.40 5.35 15.54
N GLY A 496 -1.16 4.25 15.49
CA GLY A 496 -2.18 3.99 14.47
C GLY A 496 -1.65 3.91 13.03
N HIS A 497 -0.34 3.89 12.79
CA HIS A 497 0.21 3.84 11.42
C HIS A 497 0.05 2.46 10.82
N HIS A 498 -0.16 2.48 9.51
CA HIS A 498 -0.50 1.29 8.75
C HIS A 498 0.71 0.63 8.11
N ASP A 499 1.92 1.18 8.25
CA ASP A 499 3.08 0.86 7.44
C ASP A 499 3.86 -0.40 7.86
N ALA A 500 3.17 -1.40 8.39
CA ALA A 500 3.81 -2.62 8.87
C ALA A 500 4.23 -3.56 7.72
N HIS A 501 5.37 -4.22 7.91
CA HIS A 501 5.99 -5.12 6.96
C HIS A 501 5.77 -6.57 7.39
N GLY A 502 4.57 -7.11 7.16
CA GLY A 502 4.25 -8.49 7.51
C GLY A 502 4.79 -9.53 6.53
N ASP A 503 4.98 -10.76 7.01
CA ASP A 503 5.47 -11.91 6.26
C ASP A 503 4.78 -13.20 6.70
N ILE A 504 4.72 -14.20 5.83
CA ILE A 504 4.56 -15.61 6.24
C ILE A 504 5.95 -16.22 6.30
N VAL A 505 6.44 -16.51 7.51
CA VAL A 505 7.82 -16.92 7.76
C VAL A 505 7.93 -18.42 8.04
N GLY A 506 9.01 -19.02 7.57
CA GLY A 506 9.33 -20.44 7.75
C GLY A 506 10.82 -20.73 7.64
N ASN A 507 11.24 -21.87 8.17
CA ASN A 507 12.59 -22.40 8.04
C ASN A 507 12.58 -23.82 7.43
N ALA A 508 13.70 -24.55 7.48
CA ALA A 508 13.79 -25.88 6.89
C ALA A 508 12.86 -26.93 7.53
N PHE A 509 12.37 -26.69 8.75
CA PHE A 509 11.44 -27.59 9.44
C PHE A 509 9.97 -27.28 9.15
N SER A 510 9.67 -26.15 8.49
CA SER A 510 8.31 -25.67 8.30
C SER A 510 7.47 -26.51 7.33
N GLY A 511 8.10 -27.29 6.45
CA GLY A 511 7.44 -28.01 5.37
C GLY A 511 7.08 -27.10 4.19
N TRP A 512 6.17 -27.54 3.32
CA TRP A 512 5.75 -26.75 2.16
C TRP A 512 4.78 -25.63 2.55
N LEU A 513 5.05 -24.38 2.16
CA LEU A 513 4.00 -23.36 2.10
C LEU A 513 3.25 -23.55 0.78
N VAL A 514 1.99 -23.97 0.83
CA VAL A 514 1.18 -24.21 -0.36
C VAL A 514 0.12 -23.13 -0.49
N LEU A 515 0.04 -22.52 -1.67
CA LEU A 515 -0.82 -21.38 -2.01
C LEU A 515 -1.69 -21.74 -3.21
N THR A 516 -2.93 -21.26 -3.22
CA THR A 516 -3.80 -21.27 -4.40
C THR A 516 -3.82 -19.87 -5.00
N VAL A 517 -2.99 -19.62 -6.02
CA VAL A 517 -2.92 -18.32 -6.70
C VAL A 517 -4.09 -18.20 -7.68
N PRO A 518 -5.05 -17.29 -7.46
CA PRO A 518 -6.30 -17.33 -8.20
C PRO A 518 -6.17 -16.69 -9.59
N LYS A 519 -6.87 -17.24 -10.59
CA LYS A 519 -7.09 -16.57 -11.88
C LYS A 519 -5.82 -16.09 -12.59
N VAL A 520 -4.78 -16.91 -12.62
CA VAL A 520 -3.58 -16.70 -13.45
C VAL A 520 -3.97 -16.94 -14.90
N LYS A 521 -3.64 -15.99 -15.78
CA LYS A 521 -3.93 -16.09 -17.21
C LYS A 521 -2.72 -15.78 -18.06
N GLU A 522 -1.99 -14.74 -17.70
CA GLU A 522 -0.85 -14.24 -18.48
C GLU A 522 0.42 -15.05 -18.18
N GLY A 523 0.41 -15.98 -17.22
CA GLY A 523 1.52 -16.87 -16.96
C GLY A 523 2.73 -16.14 -16.37
N ILE A 524 2.47 -15.23 -15.43
CA ILE A 524 3.49 -14.55 -14.63
C ILE A 524 3.21 -14.86 -13.16
N ILE A 525 4.22 -15.34 -12.43
CA ILE A 525 4.19 -15.45 -10.96
C ILE A 525 5.56 -15.01 -10.41
N ILE A 526 5.53 -14.03 -9.51
CA ILE A 526 6.71 -13.43 -8.89
C ILE A 526 6.51 -13.45 -7.37
N LEU A 527 7.48 -13.97 -6.65
CA LEU A 527 7.50 -13.99 -5.18
C LEU A 527 8.37 -12.84 -4.67
N LYS A 528 7.92 -12.12 -3.63
CA LYS A 528 8.80 -11.26 -2.83
C LYS A 528 9.19 -11.98 -1.55
N LEU A 529 10.49 -12.25 -1.42
CA LEU A 529 11.05 -12.98 -0.29
C LEU A 529 11.85 -12.02 0.60
N ASN A 530 11.87 -12.31 1.90
CA ASN A 530 12.66 -11.61 2.91
C ASN A 530 13.58 -12.64 3.58
N SER A 531 14.90 -12.49 3.47
CA SER A 531 15.87 -13.41 4.08
C SER A 531 16.61 -12.82 5.29
N TRP A 532 16.04 -11.80 5.93
CA TRP A 532 16.69 -11.01 6.99
C TRP A 532 16.10 -11.22 8.38
N HIS A 533 15.11 -12.12 8.53
CA HIS A 533 14.51 -12.44 9.83
C HIS A 533 15.51 -13.10 10.79
N ASP A 534 15.40 -12.79 12.08
CA ASP A 534 16.19 -13.44 13.11
C ASP A 534 15.58 -14.81 13.47
N PRO A 535 16.38 -15.90 13.55
CA PRO A 535 15.96 -17.22 14.03
C PRO A 535 15.07 -17.20 15.27
N LYS A 536 15.28 -16.23 16.16
CA LYS A 536 14.52 -16.05 17.40
C LYS A 536 13.12 -15.47 17.20
N GLU A 537 12.87 -14.78 16.09
CA GLU A 537 11.54 -14.25 15.74
C GLU A 537 10.59 -15.36 15.30
N HIS A 538 11.13 -16.47 14.77
CA HIS A 538 10.33 -17.61 14.37
C HIS A 538 10.20 -18.63 15.51
N ILE A 539 9.06 -18.63 16.19
CA ILE A 539 8.84 -19.46 17.38
C ILE A 539 8.16 -20.79 17.05
N MET A 540 7.45 -20.89 15.93
CA MET A 540 6.60 -22.06 15.60
C MET A 540 7.38 -23.38 15.56
N THR A 541 8.60 -23.37 15.03
CA THR A 541 9.45 -24.55 14.89
C THR A 541 10.58 -24.62 15.91
N LYS A 542 10.55 -23.80 16.97
CA LYS A 542 11.63 -23.66 17.95
C LYS A 542 12.06 -25.00 18.56
N ASP A 543 11.11 -25.87 18.87
CA ASP A 543 11.36 -27.16 19.52
C ASP A 543 11.31 -28.35 18.54
N TRP A 544 11.19 -28.09 17.25
CA TRP A 544 11.06 -29.15 16.25
C TRP A 544 12.44 -29.75 15.93
N THR A 545 12.46 -31.06 15.70
CA THR A 545 13.68 -31.81 15.31
C THR A 545 13.59 -32.34 13.88
N SER A 546 12.43 -32.23 13.25
CA SER A 546 12.14 -32.73 11.91
C SER A 546 11.12 -31.85 11.19
N VAL A 547 11.03 -32.02 9.86
CA VAL A 547 10.02 -31.34 9.04
C VAL A 547 8.62 -31.71 9.54
N ASN A 548 7.75 -30.71 9.72
CA ASN A 548 6.38 -30.87 10.23
C ASN A 548 6.28 -31.51 11.63
N ASN A 549 7.37 -31.49 12.40
CA ASN A 549 7.49 -32.15 13.69
C ASN A 549 7.02 -33.61 13.68
N VAL A 550 7.23 -34.31 12.55
CA VAL A 550 6.91 -35.73 12.48
C VAL A 550 7.89 -36.41 13.42
N GLN A 551 7.39 -36.89 14.56
CA GLN A 551 8.15 -37.81 15.40
C GLN A 551 8.53 -38.96 14.48
N ALA A 552 9.81 -39.02 14.09
CA ALA A 552 10.33 -40.24 13.52
C ALA A 552 9.93 -41.30 14.53
N ARG A 553 9.14 -42.30 14.10
CA ARG A 553 8.93 -43.48 14.93
C ARG A 553 10.34 -43.98 15.18
N ASN A 554 10.90 -43.64 16.34
CA ASN A 554 12.09 -44.24 16.87
C ASN A 554 11.67 -45.70 17.03
N LEU A 555 11.90 -46.50 15.99
CA LEU A 555 11.93 -47.95 16.09
C LEU A 555 12.99 -48.18 17.15
N ARG A 556 12.54 -48.43 18.38
CA ARG A 556 13.33 -48.59 19.59
C ARG A 556 14.54 -49.48 19.29
N GLU A 557 15.70 -48.87 19.06
CA GLU A 557 16.92 -49.37 19.66
C GLU A 557 16.90 -48.87 21.10
N ASN A 558 17.02 -49.80 22.04
CA ASN A 558 16.90 -49.54 23.47
C ASN A 558 17.80 -48.35 23.86
N PRO A 559 17.26 -47.30 24.50
CA PRO A 559 18.09 -46.21 24.97
C PRO A 559 18.96 -46.72 26.10
N THR A 560 20.27 -46.82 25.86
CA THR A 560 21.25 -46.84 26.94
C THR A 560 21.21 -45.47 27.63
N GLU A 561 20.90 -45.48 28.92
CA GLU A 561 20.98 -44.34 29.84
C GLU A 561 22.26 -43.54 29.64
N VAL A 562 22.18 -42.32 29.07
CA VAL A 562 23.23 -41.31 29.29
C VAL A 562 22.65 -39.89 29.22
N ASP A 563 22.91 -39.15 30.31
CA ASP A 563 22.91 -37.70 30.52
C ASP A 563 21.66 -36.86 30.29
N GLU A 564 20.92 -36.67 31.38
CA GLU A 564 20.14 -35.46 31.66
C GLU A 564 21.08 -34.23 31.71
N MET A 565 21.21 -33.52 30.58
CA MET A 565 21.68 -32.14 30.58
C MET A 565 20.53 -31.20 30.97
N LEU A 566 20.53 -30.77 32.22
CA LEU A 566 19.74 -29.67 32.76
C LEU A 566 19.98 -28.39 31.93
N TYR A 567 19.03 -28.04 31.09
CA TYR A 567 18.94 -26.71 30.48
C TYR A 567 18.07 -25.86 31.42
N GLU A 568 18.70 -25.14 32.35
CA GLU A 568 18.03 -24.12 33.14
C GLU A 568 17.57 -23.00 32.18
N SER A 569 16.28 -22.99 31.88
CA SER A 569 15.65 -21.87 31.18
C SER A 569 15.54 -20.70 32.16
N GLU A 570 16.55 -19.83 32.18
CA GLU A 570 16.39 -18.50 32.77
C GLU A 570 15.31 -17.76 32.00
N ILE A 571 14.12 -17.69 32.58
CA ILE A 571 13.10 -16.71 32.22
C ILE A 571 13.69 -15.35 32.63
N SER A 572 14.31 -14.66 31.66
CA SER A 572 14.71 -13.27 31.84
C SER A 572 13.50 -12.45 32.29
N PRO A 573 13.62 -11.64 33.37
CA PRO A 573 12.53 -10.78 33.80
C PRO A 573 12.15 -9.84 32.65
N ALA A 574 10.83 -9.63 32.48
CA ALA A 574 10.26 -8.61 31.61
C ALA A 574 10.73 -7.21 32.05
N GLY A 575 11.90 -6.83 31.55
CA GLY A 575 12.61 -5.62 31.93
C GLY A 575 13.87 -5.42 31.11
N ALA A 576 13.94 -5.99 29.90
CA ALA A 576 14.96 -5.61 28.93
C ALA A 576 14.82 -4.11 28.72
N GLU A 577 15.81 -3.34 29.19
CA GLU A 577 16.01 -1.96 28.80
C GLU A 577 15.87 -1.92 27.28
N TYR A 578 14.80 -1.25 26.84
CA TYR A 578 14.54 -0.94 25.44
C TYR A 578 15.68 -0.04 24.99
N THR A 579 16.82 -0.62 24.63
CA THR A 579 17.92 0.13 24.05
C THR A 579 17.35 0.79 22.79
N ASP A 580 17.72 2.05 22.59
CA ASP A 580 17.32 2.94 21.48
C ASP A 580 17.77 2.43 20.09
N SER A 581 18.05 1.12 19.97
CA SER A 581 18.44 0.38 18.78
C SER A 581 17.27 0.00 17.87
N ASP A 582 16.04 0.28 18.29
CA ASP A 582 14.82 0.14 17.48
C ASP A 582 14.64 1.29 16.47
N HIS A 583 15.77 1.86 16.02
CA HIS A 583 15.85 2.31 14.65
C HIS A 583 15.35 1.16 13.78
N ARG A 584 14.26 1.38 13.02
CA ARG A 584 13.99 0.63 11.78
C ARG A 584 15.20 0.85 10.87
N SER A 585 16.31 0.22 11.20
CA SER A 585 17.60 0.43 10.57
C SER A 585 17.59 -0.44 9.33
N LEU A 586 17.00 0.12 8.29
CA LEU A 586 17.30 -0.30 6.91
C LEU A 586 18.80 -0.13 6.60
N GLY A 587 19.55 0.49 7.52
CA GLY A 587 20.99 0.55 7.59
C GLY A 587 21.68 -0.67 8.23
N TRP A 588 20.98 -1.77 8.54
CA TRP A 588 21.68 -3.06 8.52
C TRP A 588 22.33 -3.14 7.14
N LYS A 589 23.67 -3.12 7.13
CA LYS A 589 24.45 -3.49 5.95
C LYS A 589 23.92 -4.88 5.60
N TYR A 590 23.01 -4.90 4.64
CA TYR A 590 22.36 -6.09 4.14
C TYR A 590 23.46 -6.92 3.51
N THR A 591 24.13 -7.68 4.36
CA THR A 591 24.88 -8.84 3.95
C THR A 591 23.79 -9.88 3.92
N PRO A 592 23.38 -10.34 2.71
CA PRO A 592 22.54 -11.53 2.64
C PRO A 592 23.15 -12.53 3.61
N ARG A 593 22.41 -12.98 4.64
CA ARG A 593 22.95 -14.02 5.51
C ARG A 593 23.39 -15.15 4.60
N ASP A 594 24.66 -15.53 4.72
CA ASP A 594 25.19 -16.62 3.93
C ASP A 594 24.38 -17.86 4.28
N VAL A 595 23.50 -18.26 3.36
CA VAL A 595 22.85 -19.57 3.43
C VAL A 595 23.94 -20.64 3.29
N PRO A 596 23.83 -21.79 3.97
CA PRO A 596 24.87 -22.82 3.92
C PRO A 596 25.03 -23.38 2.51
N ASP A 597 26.20 -23.95 2.19
CA ASP A 597 26.51 -24.37 0.81
C ASP A 597 25.60 -25.49 0.28
N ASN A 598 25.05 -26.30 1.19
CA ASN A 598 24.06 -27.34 0.87
C ASN A 598 22.62 -26.82 0.80
N PHE A 599 22.39 -25.50 0.94
CA PHE A 599 21.06 -24.89 0.85
C PHE A 599 20.36 -25.24 -0.46
N GLU A 600 19.08 -25.60 -0.34
CA GLU A 600 18.19 -25.86 -1.45
C GLU A 600 16.88 -25.08 -1.24
N PHE A 601 16.45 -24.36 -2.29
CA PHE A 601 15.15 -23.73 -2.38
C PHE A 601 14.30 -24.52 -3.37
N ASP A 602 13.21 -25.11 -2.91
CA ASP A 602 12.25 -25.77 -3.79
C ASP A 602 11.06 -24.86 -4.02
N TYR A 603 10.59 -24.83 -5.25
CA TYR A 603 9.25 -24.36 -5.56
C TYR A 603 8.54 -25.35 -6.46
N ALA A 604 7.20 -25.33 -6.46
CA ALA A 604 6.40 -26.13 -7.36
C ALA A 604 5.28 -25.30 -7.97
N ILE A 605 4.96 -25.62 -9.22
CA ILE A 605 3.80 -25.07 -9.94
C ILE A 605 2.97 -26.26 -10.41
N ASN A 606 1.74 -26.38 -9.92
CA ASN A 606 0.83 -27.48 -10.21
C ASN A 606 1.48 -28.87 -10.04
N GLY A 607 2.10 -29.10 -8.87
CA GLY A 607 2.77 -30.37 -8.55
C GLY A 607 4.17 -30.57 -9.17
N LYS A 608 4.58 -29.76 -10.16
CA LYS A 608 5.91 -29.88 -10.77
C LYS A 608 6.96 -29.16 -9.92
N ILE A 609 7.76 -29.94 -9.18
CA ILE A 609 8.82 -29.43 -8.32
C ILE A 609 10.04 -29.00 -9.14
N THR A 610 10.59 -27.83 -8.81
CA THR A 610 11.89 -27.33 -9.26
C THR A 610 12.74 -27.02 -8.03
N THR A 611 13.94 -27.61 -7.98
CA THR A 611 14.91 -27.39 -6.91
C THR A 611 16.04 -26.49 -7.41
N MET A 612 16.30 -25.40 -6.69
CA MET A 612 17.43 -24.52 -6.93
C MET A 612 18.45 -24.68 -5.81
N LYS A 613 19.70 -24.95 -6.18
CA LYS A 613 20.83 -24.91 -5.22
C LYS A 613 21.17 -23.45 -4.88
N LYS A 614 21.93 -23.23 -3.79
CA LYS A 614 22.43 -21.90 -3.36
C LYS A 614 22.84 -20.98 -4.51
N ALA A 615 23.73 -21.45 -5.40
CA ALA A 615 24.26 -20.62 -6.50
C ALA A 615 23.14 -20.16 -7.45
N GLU A 616 22.28 -21.09 -7.90
CA GLU A 616 21.17 -20.79 -8.80
C GLU A 616 20.12 -19.89 -8.13
N TYR A 617 19.79 -20.15 -6.87
CA TYR A 617 18.86 -19.33 -6.09
C TYR A 617 19.36 -17.89 -5.98
N MET A 618 20.64 -17.69 -5.63
CA MET A 618 21.24 -16.36 -5.50
C MET A 618 21.35 -15.65 -6.85
N GLU A 619 21.52 -16.37 -7.95
CA GLU A 619 21.51 -15.80 -9.30
C GLU A 619 20.11 -15.36 -9.73
N LYS A 620 19.09 -16.19 -9.50
CA LYS A 620 17.70 -15.92 -9.91
C LYS A 620 16.99 -14.90 -9.00
N LYS A 621 17.34 -14.86 -7.72
CA LYS A 621 16.86 -13.84 -6.78
C LYS A 621 17.42 -12.47 -7.20
N LYS A 622 16.55 -11.52 -7.51
CA LYS A 622 16.95 -10.16 -7.89
C LYS A 622 16.61 -9.20 -6.77
N ASN A 623 17.60 -8.43 -6.31
CA ASN A 623 17.33 -7.26 -5.48
C ASN A 623 16.89 -6.12 -6.41
N LEU A 624 15.64 -5.70 -6.29
CA LEU A 624 15.05 -4.66 -7.12
C LEU A 624 15.38 -3.27 -6.56
N GLN A 625 15.15 -3.09 -5.26
CA GLN A 625 15.36 -1.84 -4.53
C GLN A 625 15.42 -2.11 -3.02
N GLY A 626 16.54 -1.80 -2.36
CA GLY A 626 16.66 -1.92 -0.90
C GLY A 626 16.38 -3.34 -0.40
N VAL A 627 15.26 -3.53 0.30
CA VAL A 627 14.81 -4.84 0.84
C VAL A 627 13.84 -5.59 -0.09
N LEU A 628 13.64 -5.11 -1.32
CA LEU A 628 12.76 -5.74 -2.30
C LEU A 628 13.50 -6.85 -3.05
N GLU A 629 13.48 -8.07 -2.50
CA GLU A 629 14.01 -9.26 -3.16
C GLU A 629 12.90 -9.99 -3.91
N ALA A 630 13.04 -10.10 -5.23
CA ALA A 630 12.07 -10.74 -6.10
C ALA A 630 12.63 -12.03 -6.70
N LEU A 631 11.76 -13.04 -6.80
CA LEU A 631 12.05 -14.30 -7.48
C LEU A 631 10.92 -14.59 -8.48
N VAL A 632 11.27 -14.59 -9.77
CA VAL A 632 10.33 -14.94 -10.85
C VAL A 632 10.31 -16.46 -10.97
N ILE A 633 9.17 -17.09 -10.66
CA ILE A 633 9.02 -18.56 -10.71
C ILE A 633 8.18 -19.03 -11.91
N LEU A 634 7.36 -18.14 -12.49
CA LEU A 634 6.65 -18.37 -13.74
C LEU A 634 6.78 -17.14 -14.63
N ASN A 635 7.23 -17.36 -15.86
CA ASN A 635 7.27 -16.35 -16.91
C ASN A 635 7.09 -17.02 -18.27
N ASP A 636 5.91 -17.58 -18.52
CA ASP A 636 5.51 -18.17 -19.80
C ASP A 636 4.27 -17.47 -20.39
N PRO A 637 4.36 -16.77 -21.55
CA PRO A 637 3.20 -16.13 -22.19
C PRO A 637 2.18 -17.12 -22.78
N ASN A 638 2.56 -18.39 -22.95
CA ASN A 638 1.71 -19.43 -23.50
C ASN A 638 1.16 -20.38 -22.41
N PHE A 639 1.31 -20.01 -21.12
CA PHE A 639 0.96 -20.86 -19.99
C PHE A 639 -0.49 -21.35 -20.01
N THR A 640 -1.44 -20.48 -20.34
CA THR A 640 -2.87 -20.80 -20.45
C THR A 640 -3.60 -19.75 -21.30
N ASN A 641 -4.72 -20.14 -21.93
CA ASN A 641 -5.62 -19.23 -22.62
C ASN A 641 -6.84 -18.80 -21.77
N LYS A 642 -7.01 -19.38 -20.58
CA LYS A 642 -8.11 -19.14 -19.64
C LYS A 642 -7.57 -18.74 -18.28
N GLU A 643 -8.35 -17.96 -17.51
CA GLU A 643 -8.06 -17.74 -16.09
C GLU A 643 -8.16 -19.08 -15.36
N ILE A 644 -7.06 -19.54 -14.75
CA ILE A 644 -7.01 -20.76 -13.94
C ILE A 644 -6.43 -20.46 -12.56
N ASP A 645 -6.83 -21.24 -11.55
CA ASP A 645 -6.17 -21.21 -10.26
C ASP A 645 -4.90 -22.09 -10.33
N VAL A 646 -3.79 -21.56 -9.84
CA VAL A 646 -2.48 -22.22 -9.89
C VAL A 646 -2.04 -22.57 -8.48
N GLU A 647 -1.70 -23.83 -8.26
CA GLU A 647 -1.06 -24.24 -7.01
C GLU A 647 0.42 -23.86 -7.05
N VAL A 648 0.83 -23.01 -6.12
CA VAL A 648 2.23 -22.66 -5.91
C VAL A 648 2.66 -23.19 -4.56
N ALA A 649 3.75 -23.95 -4.51
CA ALA A 649 4.34 -24.39 -3.25
C ALA A 649 5.79 -23.92 -3.14
N ILE A 650 6.24 -23.54 -1.95
CA ILE A 650 7.66 -23.25 -1.67
C ILE A 650 8.12 -23.94 -0.39
N ARG A 651 9.41 -24.27 -0.32
CA ARG A 651 10.10 -24.64 0.93
C ARG A 651 11.60 -24.41 0.81
N ILE A 652 12.28 -24.37 1.95
CA ILE A 652 13.74 -24.42 2.01
C ILE A 652 14.19 -25.71 2.68
N ARG A 653 15.38 -26.18 2.33
CA ARG A 653 15.98 -27.40 2.90
C ARG A 653 17.45 -27.16 3.25
N ASN A 654 17.98 -28.09 4.05
CA ASN A 654 19.41 -28.21 4.39
C ASN A 654 20.03 -27.03 5.15
N CYS A 655 19.21 -26.23 5.86
CA CYS A 655 19.68 -25.08 6.61
C CYS A 655 19.20 -24.99 8.07
N GLY A 656 18.49 -26.02 8.55
CA GLY A 656 17.98 -26.09 9.92
C GLY A 656 17.10 -24.90 10.31
N LYS A 657 17.26 -24.42 11.56
CA LYS A 657 16.54 -23.26 12.12
C LYS A 657 17.21 -21.92 11.80
N GLU A 658 18.46 -21.94 11.34
CA GLU A 658 19.29 -20.75 11.19
C GLU A 658 18.89 -19.87 10.00
N CYS A 659 18.29 -20.46 8.97
CA CYS A 659 17.78 -19.72 7.82
C CYS A 659 16.26 -19.62 7.89
N ILE A 660 15.77 -18.39 8.00
CA ILE A 660 14.35 -18.07 7.85
C ILE A 660 14.15 -17.40 6.50
N VAL A 661 13.08 -17.82 5.81
CA VAL A 661 12.55 -17.11 4.65
C VAL A 661 11.15 -16.61 4.99
N GLY A 662 10.92 -15.31 4.81
CA GLY A 662 9.60 -14.68 4.81
C GLY A 662 9.08 -14.51 3.40
N LEU A 663 7.84 -14.93 3.15
CA LEU A 663 7.09 -14.55 1.96
C LEU A 663 6.22 -13.34 2.30
N SER A 664 6.54 -12.18 1.74
CA SER A 664 5.74 -10.96 1.96
C SER A 664 4.73 -10.71 0.86
N HIS A 665 5.04 -11.09 -0.39
CA HIS A 665 4.14 -10.87 -1.51
C HIS A 665 4.16 -12.00 -2.54
N VAL A 666 3.02 -12.18 -3.21
CA VAL A 666 2.87 -12.97 -4.43
C VAL A 666 2.20 -12.09 -5.47
N TYR A 667 2.90 -11.81 -6.57
CA TYR A 667 2.37 -11.08 -7.71
C TYR A 667 2.09 -12.05 -8.85
N PHE A 668 1.00 -11.83 -9.57
CA PHE A 668 0.59 -12.72 -10.65
C PHE A 668 -0.23 -11.99 -11.71
N ALA A 669 -0.24 -12.55 -12.92
CA ALA A 669 -1.11 -12.14 -14.01
C ALA A 669 -1.52 -13.34 -14.86
#